data_AF-A0A7D9D3I5-F1
#
_entry.id   AF-A0A7D9D3I5-F1
#
_cell.length_a   1.000
_cell.length_b   1.000
_cell.length_c   1.000
_cell.angle_alpha   90.00
_cell.angle_beta   90.00
_cell.angle_gamma   90.00
#
_symmetry.space_group_name_H-M   'P 1'
#
loop_
_entity.id
_entity.type
_entity.pdbx_description
1 polymer ?
#
loop_
_entity_poly.entity_id
_entity_poly.type
_entity_poly.pdbx_seq_one_letter_code
_entity_poly.pdbx_strand_id
1 'polypeptide(L)'
;FLENVTIRRQFKSRLVGAVLNGYLSLRRLVVQRSRLIDDTQEKLLELLEEMTTGTEEETKAFMAVCMQTVERYSIQDVLTPVFIFERLCSIIYPEENDIGEFFLTLEKDPQQEDFLQGRMLGNPYSSMEAGLSPLMRDVKNKICQDCELVALLEDDNGMELLVNNKIISLDLPVKEVYKKVWLAEGGEGDSMRVIYRMRGLLGDATEEFIETLDNKSQETVDNEEVYKMANVLADCGGLKVMLDRLVAITNISRARPLLQVLLKLFRLSVKVKKNQEVLIEPHLNAIGVFLGVLQLCLENESDGNQATIIEQLLNIMETILSKDTDQPIDDFIKLSQTFGSPEHIHSLLKCTTTSSIRHNPAVLNHLTRVLAALVYCNPAKMMILLDHFKPILDFNKFDFEHSPEDEHKLEIFCILTTGIERNAIGNTLKDYIISQGIVKDALEYITMHAPCVKPTLLRTDSDELKEFISKPALKYILRFLTGLAYGHEKTQLAVAADTIPIIHRLEQVSSDEHVGSLAENLLEALRTNESVASRIEEVREFTRSEKKRLAMAMREKQLGALGMRTNDKGQVTAKSSIFQQMEELGEESGLICCICREGYKYQPTKVLGIYTFTKRCNVEEFEAKTRKTVGYNTVTHFNVVHVDCHMSAVRLARARDEWESAALQNANTKCNGLLPLWGSLVPESAFASCLARHNTYLQESTGHRDIGHNSTVHDFKLLLLRFAQEKSFHEDTGGGGPQSNMHMIPYLIHMALYVINTTRSGPKEEKSLISYLEQSSTEKWVESSYEAEGPLYWITMSILLHSPQKWEMHKLVHLRRLIILAQARCVQPTGPCKSLSDKEVKEYGIYKPYLVFFGLIDGIYNNFFKAVSSTDEQWPTNLADYIRYNDEALLKASERLLNMYMDELIPCTSFEEFCDVIGLLSTISSPETYISDVLK
;
A
#
# COMPACT_ATOMS: atom_id res chain seq x y z
N PHE A 1 28.62 -15.83 -50.78
CA PHE A 1 29.22 -16.16 -49.46
C PHE A 1 28.21 -15.96 -48.33
N LEU A 2 27.60 -14.77 -48.22
CA LEU A 2 26.60 -14.43 -47.19
C LEU A 2 25.24 -15.16 -47.33
N GLU A 3 24.92 -15.68 -48.52
CA GLU A 3 23.65 -16.39 -48.78
C GLU A 3 23.63 -17.86 -48.31
N ASN A 4 24.78 -18.44 -47.98
CA ASN A 4 24.85 -19.82 -47.51
C ASN A 4 24.86 -19.86 -45.98
N VAL A 5 23.75 -20.29 -45.38
CA VAL A 5 23.51 -20.29 -43.92
C VAL A 5 24.61 -21.04 -43.15
N THR A 6 25.15 -22.12 -43.72
CA THR A 6 26.18 -22.96 -43.08
C THR A 6 27.54 -22.26 -43.04
N ILE A 7 27.91 -21.57 -44.13
CA ILE A 7 29.14 -20.77 -44.22
C ILE A 7 29.00 -19.50 -43.37
N ARG A 8 27.83 -18.83 -43.44
CA ARG A 8 27.52 -17.65 -42.62
C ARG A 8 27.69 -17.97 -41.14
N ARG A 9 27.13 -19.08 -40.64
CA ARG A 9 27.29 -19.51 -39.23
C ARG A 9 28.74 -19.81 -38.84
N GLN A 10 29.53 -20.40 -39.74
CA GLN A 10 30.91 -20.82 -39.43
C GLN A 10 31.92 -19.66 -39.41
N PHE A 11 31.69 -18.60 -40.20
CA PHE A 11 32.61 -17.46 -40.32
C PHE A 11 32.12 -16.17 -39.65
N LYS A 12 30.84 -16.10 -39.21
CA LYS A 12 30.24 -14.94 -38.50
C LYS A 12 31.15 -14.46 -37.36
N SER A 13 31.42 -15.32 -36.39
CA SER A 13 32.17 -14.98 -35.17
C SER A 13 33.61 -14.52 -35.43
N ARG A 14 34.26 -15.00 -36.49
CA ARG A 14 35.62 -14.61 -36.88
C ARG A 14 35.68 -13.24 -37.55
N LEU A 15 34.61 -12.85 -38.24
CA LEU A 15 34.54 -11.60 -39.01
C LEU A 15 34.03 -10.43 -38.16
N VAL A 16 33.25 -10.69 -37.11
CA VAL A 16 32.72 -9.66 -36.18
C VAL A 16 33.81 -8.70 -35.72
N GLY A 17 34.95 -9.21 -35.24
CA GLY A 17 36.04 -8.37 -34.74
C GLY A 17 36.68 -7.49 -35.83
N ALA A 18 36.74 -7.96 -37.08
CA ALA A 18 37.27 -7.18 -38.19
C ALA A 18 36.30 -6.06 -38.61
N VAL A 19 34.99 -6.37 -38.67
CA VAL A 19 33.94 -5.39 -38.99
C VAL A 19 33.85 -4.32 -37.90
N LEU A 20 33.89 -4.71 -36.61
CA LEU A 20 33.87 -3.79 -35.48
C LEU A 20 35.07 -2.83 -35.52
N ASN A 21 36.28 -3.35 -35.76
CA ASN A 21 37.46 -2.49 -35.89
C ASN A 21 37.40 -1.56 -37.10
N GLY A 22 36.86 -2.03 -38.23
CA GLY A 22 36.62 -1.18 -39.40
C GLY A 22 35.66 -0.03 -39.08
N TYR A 23 34.54 -0.33 -38.42
CA TYR A 23 33.55 0.65 -37.99
C TYR A 23 34.16 1.69 -37.03
N LEU A 24 34.87 1.24 -35.99
CA LEU A 24 35.49 2.13 -35.00
C LEU A 24 36.58 3.01 -35.64
N SER A 25 37.32 2.50 -36.62
CA SER A 25 38.35 3.27 -37.33
C SER A 25 37.74 4.41 -38.16
N LEU A 26 36.61 4.17 -38.83
CA LEU A 26 35.91 5.22 -39.58
C LEU A 26 35.28 6.27 -38.64
N ARG A 27 34.69 5.85 -37.54
CA ARG A 27 34.05 6.76 -36.56
C ARG A 27 35.03 7.72 -35.89
N ARG A 28 36.33 7.37 -35.83
CA ARG A 28 37.41 8.25 -35.34
C ARG A 28 37.73 9.40 -36.29
N LEU A 29 37.29 9.36 -37.55
CA LEU A 29 37.56 10.40 -38.55
C LEU A 29 36.58 11.59 -38.37
N VAL A 30 36.74 12.33 -37.28
CA VAL A 30 35.85 13.47 -36.96
C VAL A 30 36.09 14.67 -37.89
N VAL A 31 37.33 14.92 -38.30
CA VAL A 31 37.72 16.12 -39.08
C VAL A 31 37.63 15.91 -40.60
N GLN A 32 37.80 14.67 -41.07
CA GLN A 32 37.79 14.32 -42.50
C GLN A 32 36.52 13.54 -42.87
N ARG A 33 35.37 14.02 -42.40
CA ARG A 33 34.10 13.35 -42.61
C ARG A 33 33.59 13.64 -44.03
N SER A 34 33.36 12.59 -44.81
CA SER A 34 32.82 12.68 -46.17
C SER A 34 31.59 11.79 -46.28
N ARG A 35 30.69 12.08 -47.22
CA ARG A 35 29.49 11.27 -47.47
C ARG A 35 29.81 9.78 -47.66
N LEU A 36 30.91 9.46 -48.35
CA LEU A 36 31.35 8.07 -48.53
C LEU A 36 31.78 7.39 -47.23
N ILE A 37 32.36 8.15 -46.29
CA ILE A 37 32.73 7.63 -44.96
C ILE A 37 31.47 7.38 -44.14
N ASP A 38 30.50 8.29 -44.18
CA ASP A 38 29.21 8.13 -43.51
C ASP A 38 28.43 6.92 -44.06
N ASP A 39 28.28 6.82 -45.39
CA ASP A 39 27.62 5.70 -46.06
C ASP A 39 28.32 4.36 -45.75
N THR A 40 29.67 4.34 -45.68
CA THR A 40 30.43 3.13 -45.33
C THR A 40 30.27 2.78 -43.86
N GLN A 41 30.24 3.77 -42.97
CA GLN A 41 30.04 3.58 -41.55
C GLN A 41 28.63 3.05 -41.26
N GLU A 42 27.61 3.56 -41.94
CA GLU A 42 26.22 3.07 -41.85
C GLU A 42 26.13 1.61 -42.30
N LYS A 43 26.69 1.26 -43.46
CA LYS A 43 26.72 -0.13 -43.94
C LYS A 43 27.49 -1.08 -43.02
N LEU A 44 28.58 -0.63 -42.39
CA LEU A 44 29.29 -1.43 -41.40
C LEU A 44 28.49 -1.60 -40.11
N LEU A 45 27.67 -0.61 -39.74
CA LEU A 45 26.75 -0.71 -38.61
C LEU A 45 25.61 -1.69 -38.92
N GLU A 46 24.95 -1.57 -40.07
CA GLU A 46 23.94 -2.53 -40.55
C GLU A 46 24.51 -3.96 -40.58
N LEU A 47 25.75 -4.11 -41.08
CA LEU A 47 26.42 -5.41 -41.10
C LEU A 47 26.71 -5.92 -39.69
N LEU A 48 27.13 -5.06 -38.76
CA LEU A 48 27.28 -5.43 -37.35
C LEU A 48 25.93 -5.86 -36.75
N GLU A 49 24.84 -5.18 -37.08
CA GLU A 49 23.49 -5.52 -36.62
C GLU A 49 23.03 -6.86 -37.19
N GLU A 50 23.19 -7.12 -38.48
CA GLU A 50 22.89 -8.43 -39.09
C GLU A 50 23.80 -9.57 -38.59
N MET A 51 24.99 -9.22 -38.11
CA MET A 51 25.94 -10.18 -37.54
C MET A 51 25.74 -10.43 -36.04
N THR A 52 24.95 -9.59 -35.36
CA THR A 52 24.69 -9.68 -33.92
C THR A 52 23.23 -9.98 -33.60
N THR A 53 22.31 -9.79 -34.56
CA THR A 53 20.93 -10.28 -34.52
C THR A 53 20.91 -11.79 -34.80
N GLY A 54 20.26 -12.54 -33.91
CA GLY A 54 20.25 -14.01 -33.95
C GLY A 54 20.03 -14.65 -32.58
N THR A 55 20.90 -15.59 -32.23
CA THR A 55 20.79 -16.40 -30.99
C THR A 55 21.44 -15.70 -29.79
N GLU A 56 21.06 -16.10 -28.58
CA GLU A 56 21.63 -15.56 -27.34
C GLU A 56 23.16 -15.77 -27.31
N GLU A 57 23.65 -16.92 -27.78
CA GLU A 57 25.08 -17.25 -27.85
C GLU A 57 25.89 -16.33 -28.77
N GLU A 58 25.30 -15.92 -29.90
CA GLU A 58 25.95 -14.97 -30.82
C GLU A 58 26.08 -13.58 -30.18
N THR A 59 25.06 -13.17 -29.41
CA THR A 59 25.08 -11.92 -28.66
C THR A 59 26.13 -11.94 -27.56
N LYS A 60 26.23 -13.05 -26.80
CA LYS A 60 27.28 -13.23 -25.77
C LYS A 60 28.68 -13.18 -26.38
N ALA A 61 28.90 -13.84 -27.51
CA ALA A 61 30.18 -13.83 -28.22
C ALA A 61 30.55 -12.42 -28.71
N PHE A 62 29.57 -11.64 -29.19
CA PHE A 62 29.79 -10.25 -29.57
C PHE A 62 30.22 -9.39 -28.38
N MET A 63 29.53 -9.49 -27.24
CA MET A 63 29.89 -8.75 -26.03
C MET A 63 31.33 -9.04 -25.57
N ALA A 64 31.76 -10.31 -25.64
CA ALA A 64 33.14 -10.69 -25.34
C ALA A 64 34.16 -10.08 -26.32
N VAL A 65 33.85 -10.06 -27.63
CA VAL A 65 34.70 -9.42 -28.65
C VAL A 65 34.79 -7.91 -28.44
N CYS A 66 33.70 -7.26 -28.04
CA CYS A 66 33.68 -5.85 -27.67
C CYS A 66 34.65 -5.55 -26.51
N MET A 67 34.62 -6.37 -25.44
CA MET A 67 35.53 -6.21 -24.29
C MET A 67 37.00 -6.42 -24.66
N GLN A 68 37.31 -7.48 -25.42
CA GLN A 68 38.67 -7.71 -25.94
C GLN A 68 39.15 -6.58 -26.85
N THR A 69 38.22 -5.97 -27.61
CA THR A 69 38.54 -4.83 -28.47
C THR A 69 38.93 -3.63 -27.61
N VAL A 70 38.15 -3.30 -26.56
CA VAL A 70 38.49 -2.22 -25.61
C VAL A 70 39.87 -2.44 -25.01
N GLU A 71 40.20 -3.65 -24.57
CA GLU A 71 41.49 -3.98 -23.94
C GLU A 71 42.70 -3.74 -24.86
N ARG A 72 42.55 -3.95 -26.18
CA ARG A 72 43.62 -3.73 -27.17
C ARG A 72 43.93 -2.26 -27.44
N TYR A 73 43.00 -1.34 -27.16
CA TYR A 73 43.22 0.10 -27.32
C TYR A 73 43.95 0.70 -26.13
N SER A 74 44.65 1.83 -26.34
CA SER A 74 45.38 2.53 -25.29
C SER A 74 44.47 2.96 -24.15
N ILE A 75 44.97 2.89 -22.91
CA ILE A 75 44.30 3.39 -21.71
C ILE A 75 43.98 4.90 -21.78
N GLN A 76 44.73 5.64 -22.59
CA GLN A 76 44.50 7.08 -22.78
C GLN A 76 43.40 7.40 -23.81
N ASP A 77 42.89 6.40 -24.53
CA ASP A 77 41.79 6.57 -25.47
C ASP A 77 40.45 6.59 -24.75
N VAL A 78 39.86 7.77 -24.65
CA VAL A 78 38.60 8.02 -23.94
C VAL A 78 37.39 7.83 -24.85
N LEU A 79 37.54 8.01 -26.18
CA LEU A 79 36.39 8.11 -27.09
C LEU A 79 35.98 6.75 -27.65
N THR A 80 36.94 5.92 -28.04
CA THR A 80 36.61 4.60 -28.62
C THR A 80 35.85 3.68 -27.65
N PRO A 81 36.19 3.61 -26.34
CA PRO A 81 35.44 2.81 -25.38
C PRO A 81 34.01 3.30 -25.13
N VAL A 82 33.75 4.61 -25.21
CA VAL A 82 32.39 5.17 -25.03
C VAL A 82 31.39 4.48 -25.94
N PHE A 83 31.70 4.41 -27.24
CA PHE A 83 30.80 3.80 -28.23
C PHE A 83 30.57 2.31 -27.98
N ILE A 84 31.60 1.59 -27.56
CA ILE A 84 31.49 0.16 -27.26
C ILE A 84 30.60 -0.03 -26.04
N PHE A 85 30.82 0.73 -24.97
CA PHE A 85 30.03 0.63 -23.74
C PHE A 85 28.58 1.10 -23.93
N GLU A 86 28.32 2.14 -24.73
CA GLU A 86 26.95 2.55 -25.10
C GLU A 86 26.22 1.40 -25.78
N ARG A 87 26.87 0.76 -26.75
CA ARG A 87 26.27 -0.37 -27.45
C ARG A 87 26.00 -1.56 -26.53
N LEU A 88 26.90 -1.83 -25.58
CA LEU A 88 26.69 -2.87 -24.57
C LEU A 88 25.54 -2.55 -23.63
N CYS A 89 25.37 -1.29 -23.23
CA CYS A 89 24.19 -0.86 -22.47
C CYS A 89 22.91 -1.17 -23.24
N SER A 90 22.84 -0.82 -24.54
CA SER A 90 21.66 -1.10 -25.38
C SER A 90 21.41 -2.59 -25.62
N ILE A 91 22.45 -3.44 -25.57
CA ILE A 91 22.31 -4.90 -25.68
C ILE A 91 21.78 -5.50 -24.38
N ILE A 92 22.28 -5.02 -23.23
CA ILE A 92 21.86 -5.51 -21.90
C ILE A 92 20.44 -5.05 -21.59
N TYR A 93 20.13 -3.80 -21.91
CA TYR A 93 18.82 -3.21 -21.73
C TYR A 93 18.54 -2.24 -22.88
N PRO A 94 17.74 -2.66 -23.89
CA PRO A 94 17.32 -1.78 -24.97
C PRO A 94 16.51 -0.62 -24.38
N GLU A 95 17.06 0.60 -24.42
CA GLU A 95 16.28 1.77 -24.03
C GLU A 95 15.09 1.90 -24.97
N GLU A 96 13.87 1.89 -24.43
CA GLU A 96 12.69 2.26 -25.20
C GLU A 96 12.91 3.66 -25.76
N ASN A 97 12.98 3.80 -27.09
CA ASN A 97 13.32 5.05 -27.76
C ASN A 97 12.53 6.22 -27.16
N ASP A 98 13.27 7.23 -26.67
CA ASP A 98 12.73 8.53 -26.29
C ASP A 98 11.98 9.10 -27.51
N ILE A 99 10.68 9.34 -27.36
CA ILE A 99 9.87 9.85 -28.46
C ILE A 99 10.42 11.24 -28.80
N GLY A 100 10.84 11.42 -30.05
CA GLY A 100 11.34 12.69 -30.57
C GLY A 100 10.28 13.80 -30.57
N GLU A 101 10.54 14.88 -31.31
CA GLU A 101 9.55 15.94 -31.51
C GLU A 101 8.27 15.36 -32.14
N PHE A 102 7.14 15.54 -31.45
CA PHE A 102 5.81 15.25 -31.98
C PHE A 102 4.98 16.54 -32.02
N PHE A 103 3.92 16.53 -32.82
CA PHE A 103 3.07 17.69 -33.07
C PHE A 103 1.67 17.52 -32.47
N LEU A 104 1.06 18.62 -32.01
CA LEU A 104 -0.28 18.66 -31.43
C LEU A 104 -1.22 19.53 -32.29
N THR A 105 -2.44 19.05 -32.51
CA THR A 105 -3.51 19.81 -33.17
C THR A 105 -4.62 20.05 -32.16
N LEU A 106 -4.82 21.32 -31.78
CA LEU A 106 -5.73 21.76 -30.72
C LEU A 106 -7.03 22.28 -31.34
N GLU A 107 -8.14 21.56 -31.18
CA GLU A 107 -9.43 21.86 -31.81
C GLU A 107 -10.55 22.00 -30.77
N LYS A 108 -11.57 22.79 -31.09
CA LYS A 108 -12.78 22.86 -30.26
C LYS A 108 -13.65 21.64 -30.47
N ASP A 109 -14.43 21.30 -29.46
CA ASP A 109 -15.55 20.39 -29.66
C ASP A 109 -16.59 21.03 -30.61
N PRO A 110 -16.94 20.38 -31.73
CA PRO A 110 -17.92 20.90 -32.70
C PRO A 110 -19.28 21.23 -32.08
N GLN A 111 -19.66 20.56 -30.98
CA GLN A 111 -20.93 20.78 -30.30
C GLN A 111 -20.91 21.99 -29.34
N GLN A 112 -19.71 22.52 -29.04
CA GLN A 112 -19.53 23.65 -28.13
C GLN A 112 -18.84 24.86 -28.80
N GLU A 113 -18.76 24.89 -30.14
CA GLU A 113 -18.08 25.96 -30.88
C GLU A 113 -18.65 27.36 -30.57
N ASP A 114 -19.97 27.46 -30.38
CA ASP A 114 -20.68 28.71 -30.08
C ASP A 114 -20.46 29.21 -28.64
N PHE A 115 -19.99 28.35 -27.73
CA PHE A 115 -19.82 28.66 -26.29
C PHE A 115 -18.38 29.01 -25.92
N LEU A 116 -17.41 28.59 -26.73
CA LEU A 116 -16.00 28.93 -26.54
C LEU A 116 -15.63 30.11 -27.44
N GLN A 117 -15.07 31.18 -26.88
CA GLN A 117 -14.54 32.31 -27.64
C GLN A 117 -13.12 32.00 -28.18
N GLY A 118 -12.70 32.63 -29.28
CA GLY A 118 -11.35 32.48 -29.85
C GLY A 118 -11.13 31.19 -30.65
N ARG A 119 -9.99 31.01 -31.33
CA ARG A 119 -9.60 29.72 -31.93
C ARG A 119 -8.08 29.61 -31.95
N MET A 120 -7.56 28.40 -31.83
CA MET A 120 -6.12 28.16 -31.98
C MET A 120 -5.71 28.34 -33.44
N LEU A 121 -4.83 29.31 -33.72
CA LEU A 121 -4.44 29.69 -35.09
C LEU A 121 -3.14 29.02 -35.58
N GLY A 122 -2.38 28.39 -34.69
CA GLY A 122 -1.05 27.82 -34.96
C GLY A 122 -0.99 26.29 -35.11
N ASN A 123 -2.11 25.62 -35.38
CA ASN A 123 -2.09 24.16 -35.60
C ASN A 123 -1.33 23.80 -36.89
N PRO A 124 -0.51 22.73 -36.91
CA PRO A 124 -0.12 21.90 -35.75
C PRO A 124 1.06 22.53 -34.96
N TYR A 125 0.97 22.51 -33.63
CA TYR A 125 2.00 23.02 -32.71
C TYR A 125 3.07 21.97 -32.40
N SER A 126 4.31 22.39 -32.14
CA SER A 126 5.37 21.47 -31.70
C SER A 126 5.26 21.17 -30.21
N SER A 127 5.52 19.92 -29.81
CA SER A 127 5.69 19.53 -28.39
C SER A 127 6.84 20.26 -27.67
N MET A 128 7.74 20.90 -28.41
CA MET A 128 8.83 21.72 -27.86
C MET A 128 8.46 23.21 -27.72
N GLU A 129 7.26 23.61 -28.13
CA GLU A 129 6.81 25.00 -28.06
C GLU A 129 6.49 25.43 -26.63
N ALA A 130 6.79 26.69 -26.32
CA ALA A 130 6.66 27.24 -24.96
C ALA A 130 5.20 27.21 -24.49
N GLY A 131 4.95 26.51 -23.37
CA GLY A 131 3.63 26.39 -22.76
C GLY A 131 2.83 25.14 -23.17
N LEU A 132 3.38 24.23 -23.98
CA LEU A 132 2.72 22.96 -24.34
C LEU A 132 3.34 21.72 -23.66
N SER A 133 4.20 21.93 -22.67
CA SER A 133 4.99 20.92 -21.96
C SER A 133 5.41 21.48 -20.59
N PRO A 134 5.55 20.66 -19.52
CA PRO A 134 5.52 19.19 -19.51
C PRO A 134 4.15 18.51 -19.33
N LEU A 135 3.12 19.20 -18.83
CA LEU A 135 1.84 18.59 -18.43
C LEU A 135 0.68 18.99 -19.36
N MET A 136 -0.38 18.18 -19.37
CA MET A 136 -1.63 18.51 -20.09
C MET A 136 -2.28 19.81 -19.57
N ARG A 137 -2.02 20.16 -18.30
CA ARG A 137 -2.33 21.47 -17.70
C ARG A 137 -1.73 22.64 -18.45
N ASP A 138 -0.50 22.51 -18.94
CA ASP A 138 0.18 23.56 -19.70
C ASP A 138 -0.52 23.78 -21.04
N VAL A 139 -0.91 22.68 -21.70
CA VAL A 139 -1.72 22.71 -22.94
C VAL A 139 -3.05 23.44 -22.72
N LYS A 140 -3.76 23.16 -21.63
CA LYS A 140 -4.99 23.87 -21.25
C LYS A 140 -4.73 25.36 -21.03
N ASN A 141 -3.69 25.71 -20.26
CA ASN A 141 -3.34 27.10 -19.96
C ASN A 141 -2.99 27.87 -21.24
N LYS A 142 -2.28 27.25 -22.18
CA LYS A 142 -1.96 27.82 -23.49
C LYS A 142 -3.21 28.09 -24.32
N ILE A 143 -4.16 27.14 -24.35
CA ILE A 143 -5.48 27.34 -25.00
C ILE A 143 -6.22 28.51 -24.35
N CYS A 144 -6.25 28.57 -23.02
CA CYS A 144 -6.94 29.64 -22.30
C CYS A 144 -6.33 31.04 -22.56
N GLN A 145 -5.00 31.14 -22.66
CA GLN A 145 -4.32 32.40 -22.96
C GLN A 145 -4.57 32.86 -24.40
N ASP A 146 -4.40 31.96 -25.37
CA ASP A 146 -4.51 32.29 -26.79
C ASP A 146 -5.95 32.51 -27.26
N CYS A 147 -6.92 31.90 -26.57
CA CYS A 147 -8.35 32.08 -26.85
C CYS A 147 -9.04 33.14 -25.96
N GLU A 148 -8.27 33.90 -25.17
CA GLU A 148 -8.77 34.94 -24.24
C GLU A 148 -9.77 34.42 -23.17
N LEU A 149 -9.67 33.15 -22.78
CA LEU A 149 -10.52 32.48 -21.80
C LEU A 149 -9.95 32.62 -20.38
N VAL A 150 -9.75 33.86 -19.92
CA VAL A 150 -9.06 34.18 -18.65
C VAL A 150 -9.74 33.57 -17.43
N ALA A 151 -11.07 33.47 -17.42
CA ALA A 151 -11.83 32.91 -16.30
C ALA A 151 -11.56 31.41 -16.05
N LEU A 152 -11.06 30.67 -17.05
CA LEU A 152 -10.77 29.24 -16.96
C LEU A 152 -9.29 28.95 -16.66
N LEU A 153 -8.48 29.99 -16.54
CA LEU A 153 -7.05 29.86 -16.32
C LEU A 153 -6.75 29.42 -14.87
N GLU A 154 -7.57 29.87 -13.91
CA GLU A 154 -7.49 29.49 -12.49
C GLU A 154 -8.47 28.37 -12.09
N ASP A 155 -9.43 28.02 -12.96
CA ASP A 155 -10.40 26.95 -12.73
C ASP A 155 -10.06 25.69 -13.55
N ASP A 156 -9.47 24.70 -12.89
CA ASP A 156 -9.10 23.42 -13.49
C ASP A 156 -10.27 22.46 -13.70
N ASN A 157 -11.43 22.76 -13.13
CA ASN A 157 -12.64 21.98 -13.35
C ASN A 157 -13.51 22.54 -14.47
N GLY A 158 -13.20 23.73 -15.00
CA GLY A 158 -14.02 24.41 -16.01
C GLY A 158 -13.81 23.92 -17.45
N MET A 159 -12.63 23.37 -17.78
CA MET A 159 -12.27 22.93 -19.14
C MET A 159 -11.67 21.52 -19.12
N GLU A 160 -12.11 20.69 -20.06
CA GLU A 160 -11.62 19.32 -20.27
C GLU A 160 -10.87 19.20 -21.61
N LEU A 161 -9.81 18.39 -21.62
CA LEU A 161 -9.04 18.05 -22.82
C LEU A 161 -9.26 16.58 -23.19
N LEU A 162 -9.60 16.32 -24.44
CA LEU A 162 -9.86 15.00 -24.97
C LEU A 162 -8.81 14.59 -26.00
N VAL A 163 -8.27 13.37 -25.87
CA VAL A 163 -7.38 12.74 -26.87
C VAL A 163 -7.98 11.37 -27.20
N ASN A 164 -8.21 11.08 -28.48
CA ASN A 164 -8.91 9.86 -28.93
C ASN A 164 -10.25 9.60 -28.21
N ASN A 165 -11.07 10.65 -28.04
CA ASN A 165 -12.36 10.59 -27.32
C ASN A 165 -12.27 10.12 -25.86
N LYS A 166 -11.09 10.29 -25.23
CA LYS A 166 -10.88 10.05 -23.80
C LYS A 166 -10.49 11.36 -23.13
N ILE A 167 -11.11 11.67 -22.00
CA ILE A 167 -10.80 12.86 -21.22
C ILE A 167 -9.51 12.59 -20.45
N ILE A 168 -8.52 13.47 -20.59
CA ILE A 168 -7.19 13.29 -20.01
C ILE A 168 -7.04 14.17 -18.77
N SER A 169 -6.57 13.60 -17.66
CA SER A 169 -6.21 14.39 -16.47
C SER A 169 -5.12 15.41 -16.79
N LEU A 170 -5.30 16.63 -16.29
CA LEU A 170 -4.37 17.75 -16.50
C LEU A 170 -3.00 17.50 -15.85
N ASP A 171 -2.93 16.59 -14.87
CA ASP A 171 -1.69 16.22 -14.16
C ASP A 171 -0.83 15.20 -14.91
N LEU A 172 -1.29 14.70 -16.06
CA LEU A 172 -0.54 13.73 -16.85
C LEU A 172 0.51 14.40 -17.75
N PRO A 173 1.72 13.82 -17.89
CA PRO A 173 2.73 14.31 -18.83
C PRO A 173 2.28 14.18 -20.29
N VAL A 174 2.41 15.25 -21.08
CA VAL A 174 1.99 15.27 -22.50
C VAL A 174 2.68 14.18 -23.32
N LYS A 175 3.97 13.91 -23.02
CA LYS A 175 4.75 12.84 -23.67
C LYS A 175 4.18 11.45 -23.42
N GLU A 176 3.76 11.17 -22.19
CA GLU A 176 3.20 9.87 -21.82
C GLU A 176 1.81 9.68 -22.42
N VAL A 177 1.02 10.74 -22.52
CA VAL A 177 -0.29 10.73 -23.21
C VAL A 177 -0.10 10.43 -24.70
N TYR A 178 0.88 11.07 -25.36
CA TYR A 178 1.22 10.76 -26.75
C TYR A 178 1.62 9.29 -26.92
N LYS A 179 2.49 8.76 -26.05
CA LYS A 179 2.96 7.36 -26.12
C LYS A 179 1.84 6.35 -25.87
N LYS A 180 1.10 6.52 -24.79
CA LYS A 180 0.21 5.49 -24.24
C LYS A 180 -1.24 5.63 -24.69
N VAL A 181 -1.66 6.82 -25.13
CA VAL A 181 -3.04 7.08 -25.56
C VAL A 181 -3.11 7.28 -27.07
N TRP A 182 -2.21 8.08 -27.65
CA TRP A 182 -2.25 8.39 -29.09
C TRP A 182 -1.62 7.27 -29.95
N LEU A 183 -0.36 6.89 -29.70
CA LEU A 183 0.31 5.84 -30.46
C LEU A 183 -0.31 4.46 -30.27
N ALA A 184 -0.84 4.17 -29.07
CA ALA A 184 -1.47 2.88 -28.76
C ALA A 184 -2.72 2.58 -29.62
N GLU A 185 -3.40 3.60 -30.14
CA GLU A 185 -4.56 3.44 -31.03
C GLU A 185 -4.22 3.61 -32.53
N GLY A 186 -2.92 3.60 -32.88
CA GLY A 186 -2.47 3.56 -34.29
C GLY A 186 -2.19 4.93 -34.92
N GLY A 187 -2.00 5.99 -34.13
CA GLY A 187 -1.68 7.34 -34.59
C GLY A 187 -0.22 7.57 -35.05
N GLU A 188 0.43 6.58 -35.67
CA GLU A 188 1.80 6.73 -36.17
C GLU A 188 1.86 7.69 -37.37
N GLY A 189 2.55 8.83 -37.21
CA GLY A 189 2.81 9.80 -38.29
C GLY A 189 1.88 11.02 -38.35
N ASP A 190 0.80 11.03 -37.57
CA ASP A 190 -0.16 12.14 -37.49
C ASP A 190 0.05 13.00 -36.22
N SER A 191 -0.30 14.30 -36.33
CA SER A 191 -0.31 15.21 -35.17
C SER A 191 -1.36 14.78 -34.15
N MET A 192 -1.00 14.71 -32.88
CA MET A 192 -1.90 14.35 -31.78
C MET A 192 -3.05 15.34 -31.69
N ARG A 193 -4.25 14.85 -31.97
CA ARG A 193 -5.46 15.67 -31.94
C ARG A 193 -5.98 15.79 -30.50
N VAL A 194 -6.00 17.01 -29.98
CA VAL A 194 -6.53 17.36 -28.66
C VAL A 194 -7.77 18.21 -28.85
N ILE A 195 -8.92 17.71 -28.40
CA ILE A 195 -10.21 18.42 -28.46
C ILE A 195 -10.48 19.05 -27.09
N TYR A 196 -10.69 20.37 -27.03
CA TYR A 196 -10.99 21.07 -25.78
C TYR A 196 -12.44 21.55 -25.72
N ARG A 197 -13.06 21.43 -24.54
CA ARG A 197 -14.46 21.81 -24.30
C ARG A 197 -14.72 22.20 -22.85
N MET A 198 -15.85 22.86 -22.58
CA MET A 198 -16.27 23.20 -21.22
C MET A 198 -16.91 21.99 -20.55
N ARG A 199 -16.58 21.79 -19.28
CA ARG A 199 -17.15 20.73 -18.46
C ARG A 199 -18.62 21.01 -18.15
N GLY A 200 -19.48 20.00 -18.30
CA GLY A 200 -20.88 20.05 -17.86
C GLY A 200 -21.88 20.83 -18.73
N LEU A 201 -21.46 21.43 -19.85
CA LEU A 201 -22.38 22.16 -20.74
C LEU A 201 -23.39 21.25 -21.48
N LEU A 202 -23.00 20.02 -21.80
CA LEU A 202 -23.82 19.07 -22.57
C LEU A 202 -24.36 17.90 -21.71
N GLY A 203 -24.26 18.01 -20.38
CA GLY A 203 -24.58 16.95 -19.42
C GLY A 203 -23.35 16.24 -18.87
N ASP A 204 -23.56 15.12 -18.17
CA ASP A 204 -22.49 14.29 -17.60
C ASP A 204 -21.57 13.76 -18.72
N ALA A 205 -20.25 13.85 -18.54
CA ALA A 205 -19.27 13.29 -19.47
C ALA A 205 -19.47 11.77 -19.62
N THR A 206 -19.60 11.29 -20.86
CA THR A 206 -19.79 9.85 -21.16
C THR A 206 -18.51 9.18 -21.65
N GLU A 207 -17.51 9.99 -21.96
CA GLU A 207 -16.16 9.63 -22.37
C GLU A 207 -15.35 9.09 -21.18
N GLU A 208 -14.41 8.18 -21.48
CA GLU A 208 -13.53 7.59 -20.49
C GLU A 208 -12.56 8.64 -19.92
N PHE A 209 -12.49 8.77 -18.59
CA PHE A 209 -11.57 9.67 -17.90
C PHE A 209 -10.28 8.93 -17.50
N ILE A 210 -9.15 9.37 -18.04
CA ILE A 210 -7.82 8.83 -17.72
C ILE A 210 -7.18 9.70 -16.64
N GLU A 211 -7.27 9.25 -15.40
CA GLU A 211 -6.64 9.91 -14.23
C GLU A 211 -5.18 9.47 -14.04
N THR A 212 -4.90 8.19 -14.30
CA THR A 212 -3.57 7.59 -14.20
C THR A 212 -3.28 6.78 -15.47
N LEU A 213 -2.10 6.98 -16.06
CA LEU A 213 -1.62 6.12 -17.13
C LEU A 213 -1.05 4.85 -16.49
N ASP A 214 -1.82 3.77 -16.47
CA ASP A 214 -1.41 2.49 -15.88
C ASP A 214 0.02 2.11 -16.32
N ASN A 215 0.94 2.16 -15.37
CA ASN A 215 2.25 1.53 -15.52
C ASN A 215 2.03 0.02 -15.44
N LYS A 216 1.92 -0.65 -16.59
CA LYS A 216 1.98 -2.12 -16.70
C LYS A 216 3.33 -2.73 -16.24
N SER A 217 4.10 -2.04 -15.41
CA SER A 217 5.48 -2.36 -15.01
C SER A 217 5.68 -2.45 -13.50
N GLN A 218 4.62 -2.77 -12.73
CA GLN A 218 4.72 -3.20 -11.33
C GLN A 218 4.25 -4.64 -11.10
N GLU A 219 4.36 -5.51 -12.11
CA GLU A 219 4.78 -6.88 -11.78
C GLU A 219 6.21 -6.77 -11.24
N THR A 220 6.56 -7.50 -10.18
CA THR A 220 7.93 -7.55 -9.65
C THR A 220 8.86 -8.04 -10.77
N VAL A 221 9.46 -7.10 -11.50
CA VAL A 221 10.36 -7.38 -12.60
C VAL A 221 11.55 -8.14 -12.02
N ASP A 222 11.71 -9.40 -12.41
CA ASP A 222 12.87 -10.17 -12.02
C ASP A 222 14.11 -9.57 -12.69
N ASN A 223 14.91 -8.86 -11.89
CA ASN A 223 16.14 -8.24 -12.35
C ASN A 223 17.13 -9.28 -12.90
N GLU A 224 17.10 -10.53 -12.43
CA GLU A 224 18.00 -11.58 -12.94
C GLU A 224 17.65 -11.95 -14.38
N GLU A 225 16.36 -12.03 -14.72
CA GLU A 225 15.91 -12.34 -16.08
C GLU A 225 16.04 -11.14 -17.03
N VAL A 226 15.67 -9.93 -16.59
CA VAL A 226 15.75 -8.73 -17.44
C VAL A 226 17.19 -8.36 -17.77
N TYR A 227 18.09 -8.43 -16.78
CA TYR A 227 19.50 -8.03 -16.95
C TYR A 227 20.43 -9.23 -17.18
N LYS A 228 19.91 -10.41 -17.52
CA LYS A 228 20.70 -11.65 -17.69
C LYS A 228 21.91 -11.52 -18.61
N MET A 229 21.86 -10.64 -19.62
CA MET A 229 22.97 -10.38 -20.53
C MET A 229 24.16 -9.69 -19.85
N ALA A 230 23.94 -8.99 -18.73
CA ALA A 230 25.02 -8.41 -17.94
C ALA A 230 25.96 -9.48 -17.36
N ASN A 231 25.51 -10.71 -17.14
CA ASN A 231 26.34 -11.83 -16.63
C ASN A 231 27.52 -12.16 -17.56
N VAL A 232 27.44 -11.81 -18.84
CA VAL A 232 28.51 -11.99 -19.81
C VAL A 232 29.74 -11.15 -19.45
N LEU A 233 29.55 -10.00 -18.80
CA LEU A 233 30.64 -9.12 -18.38
C LEU A 233 31.51 -9.79 -17.31
N ALA A 234 30.93 -10.60 -16.42
CA ALA A 234 31.68 -11.45 -15.51
C ALA A 234 32.45 -12.55 -16.28
N ASP A 235 31.78 -13.26 -17.20
CA ASP A 235 32.38 -14.40 -17.91
C ASP A 235 33.57 -14.04 -18.80
N CYS A 236 33.55 -12.86 -19.42
CA CYS A 236 34.62 -12.41 -20.31
C CYS A 236 35.69 -11.54 -19.64
N GLY A 237 35.62 -11.35 -18.31
CA GLY A 237 36.50 -10.43 -17.58
C GLY A 237 36.26 -8.95 -17.88
N GLY A 238 35.11 -8.61 -18.47
CA GLY A 238 34.73 -7.25 -18.84
C GLY A 238 34.67 -6.29 -17.66
N LEU A 239 34.25 -6.76 -16.48
CA LEU A 239 34.21 -5.94 -15.25
C LEU A 239 35.59 -5.41 -14.87
N LYS A 240 36.66 -6.22 -15.03
CA LYS A 240 38.04 -5.78 -14.79
C LYS A 240 38.46 -4.71 -15.79
N VAL A 241 38.18 -4.91 -17.08
CA VAL A 241 38.48 -3.94 -18.14
C VAL A 241 37.78 -2.61 -17.89
N MET A 242 36.53 -2.65 -17.41
CA MET A 242 35.78 -1.46 -17.02
C MET A 242 36.42 -0.73 -15.83
N LEU A 243 36.87 -1.46 -14.80
CA LEU A 243 37.58 -0.90 -13.64
C LEU A 243 38.93 -0.27 -14.05
N ASP A 244 39.72 -0.96 -14.88
CA ASP A 244 41.01 -0.44 -15.37
C ASP A 244 40.83 0.88 -16.16
N ARG A 245 39.75 0.98 -16.95
CA ARG A 245 39.38 2.21 -17.66
C ARG A 245 38.92 3.31 -16.71
N LEU A 246 38.23 2.95 -15.63
CA LEU A 246 37.75 3.88 -14.62
C LEU A 246 38.91 4.47 -13.80
N VAL A 247 39.90 3.65 -13.40
CA VAL A 247 41.13 4.08 -12.70
C VAL A 247 41.95 5.08 -13.52
N ALA A 248 41.96 4.93 -14.84
CA ALA A 248 42.72 5.80 -15.74
C ALA A 248 42.18 7.23 -15.83
N ILE A 249 40.97 7.49 -15.33
CA ILE A 249 40.35 8.80 -15.36
C ILE A 249 40.99 9.70 -14.31
N THR A 250 41.83 10.64 -14.78
CA THR A 250 42.47 11.66 -13.93
C THR A 250 41.80 13.03 -14.04
N ASN A 251 41.07 13.29 -15.13
CA ASN A 251 40.36 14.55 -15.37
C ASN A 251 38.92 14.27 -15.80
N ILE A 252 37.98 14.58 -14.90
CA ILE A 252 36.55 14.32 -15.09
C ILE A 252 35.98 15.12 -16.25
N SER A 253 36.38 16.37 -16.44
CA SER A 253 35.83 17.23 -17.50
C SER A 253 36.12 16.67 -18.90
N ARG A 254 37.32 16.12 -19.12
CA ARG A 254 37.70 15.50 -20.40
C ARG A 254 37.10 14.11 -20.59
N ALA A 255 36.97 13.33 -19.52
CA ALA A 255 36.49 11.95 -19.56
C ALA A 255 35.01 11.78 -19.19
N ARG A 256 34.25 12.87 -19.08
CA ARG A 256 32.84 12.86 -18.66
C ARG A 256 31.96 11.88 -19.45
N PRO A 257 32.02 11.83 -20.80
CA PRO A 257 31.21 10.86 -21.56
C PRO A 257 31.57 9.42 -21.22
N LEU A 258 32.86 9.11 -21.05
CA LEU A 258 33.32 7.78 -20.67
C LEU A 258 32.86 7.41 -19.27
N LEU A 259 32.98 8.34 -18.31
CA LEU A 259 32.53 8.13 -16.94
C LEU A 259 31.03 7.84 -16.88
N GLN A 260 30.20 8.64 -17.56
CA GLN A 260 28.74 8.46 -17.56
C GLN A 260 28.33 7.10 -18.12
N VAL A 261 28.93 6.68 -19.23
CA VAL A 261 28.59 5.40 -19.86
C VAL A 261 29.12 4.22 -19.02
N LEU A 262 30.30 4.34 -18.42
CA LEU A 262 30.82 3.34 -17.47
C LEU A 262 29.89 3.19 -16.27
N LEU A 263 29.45 4.30 -15.65
CA LEU A 263 28.51 4.25 -14.53
C LEU A 263 27.16 3.66 -14.93
N LYS A 264 26.64 4.01 -16.11
CA LYS A 264 25.43 3.37 -16.67
C LYS A 264 25.62 1.86 -16.80
N LEU A 265 26.74 1.42 -17.37
CA LEU A 265 27.03 0.00 -17.54
C LEU A 265 27.24 -0.73 -16.20
N PHE A 266 27.91 -0.12 -15.23
CA PHE A 266 28.03 -0.66 -13.86
C PHE A 266 26.67 -0.75 -13.16
N ARG A 267 25.79 0.26 -13.31
CA ARG A 267 24.42 0.22 -12.76
C ARG A 267 23.60 -0.94 -13.31
N LEU A 268 23.73 -1.24 -14.61
CA LEU A 268 23.12 -2.43 -15.21
C LEU A 268 23.79 -3.71 -14.71
N SER A 269 25.11 -3.69 -14.54
CA SER A 269 25.90 -4.85 -14.12
C SER A 269 25.59 -5.29 -12.70
N VAL A 270 25.43 -4.36 -11.75
CA VAL A 270 25.13 -4.70 -10.34
C VAL A 270 23.68 -5.15 -10.11
N LYS A 271 22.82 -5.19 -11.13
CA LYS A 271 21.45 -5.73 -11.01
C LYS A 271 21.39 -7.26 -10.94
N VAL A 272 22.47 -7.95 -11.31
CA VAL A 272 22.59 -9.41 -11.30
C VAL A 272 23.62 -9.88 -10.27
N LYS A 273 23.31 -10.95 -9.53
CA LYS A 273 24.13 -11.45 -8.40
C LYS A 273 25.54 -11.85 -8.81
N LYS A 274 25.70 -12.54 -9.95
CA LYS A 274 27.01 -13.04 -10.42
C LYS A 274 28.03 -11.91 -10.62
N ASN A 275 27.60 -10.76 -11.14
CA ASN A 275 28.47 -9.61 -11.31
C ASN A 275 28.84 -8.96 -9.98
N GLN A 276 27.91 -8.93 -9.01
CA GLN A 276 28.22 -8.48 -7.65
C GLN A 276 29.31 -9.36 -7.05
N GLU A 277 29.18 -10.69 -7.13
CA GLU A 277 30.18 -11.65 -6.62
C GLU A 277 31.59 -11.42 -7.19
N VAL A 278 31.72 -11.14 -8.49
CA VAL A 278 33.01 -10.83 -9.11
C VAL A 278 33.56 -9.49 -8.63
N LEU A 279 32.74 -8.44 -8.52
CA LEU A 279 33.18 -7.11 -8.08
C LEU A 279 33.70 -7.07 -6.64
N ILE A 280 33.30 -8.05 -5.84
CA ILE A 280 33.69 -8.24 -4.44
C ILE A 280 35.08 -8.89 -4.33
N GLU A 281 35.59 -9.51 -5.40
CA GLU A 281 36.86 -10.20 -5.34
C GLU A 281 38.03 -9.25 -4.96
N PRO A 282 38.81 -9.55 -3.90
CA PRO A 282 39.82 -8.62 -3.37
C PRO A 282 40.86 -8.13 -4.39
N HIS A 283 41.14 -8.93 -5.42
CA HIS A 283 42.14 -8.61 -6.44
C HIS A 283 41.67 -7.55 -7.45
N LEU A 284 40.36 -7.30 -7.57
CA LEU A 284 39.82 -6.25 -8.45
C LEU A 284 39.77 -4.88 -7.76
N ASN A 285 39.74 -4.84 -6.43
CA ASN A 285 39.69 -3.62 -5.61
C ASN A 285 38.61 -2.62 -6.07
N ALA A 286 37.42 -3.10 -6.45
CA ALA A 286 36.38 -2.28 -7.09
C ALA A 286 35.97 -1.07 -6.22
N ILE A 287 35.75 -1.29 -4.92
CA ILE A 287 35.39 -0.23 -3.97
C ILE A 287 36.49 0.84 -3.85
N GLY A 288 37.76 0.44 -3.84
CA GLY A 288 38.89 1.38 -3.84
C GLY A 288 38.91 2.25 -5.10
N VAL A 289 38.61 1.67 -6.27
CA VAL A 289 38.51 2.42 -7.53
C VAL A 289 37.36 3.42 -7.50
N PHE A 290 36.16 3.00 -7.09
CA PHE A 290 35.00 3.90 -7.00
C PHE A 290 35.22 5.03 -6.00
N LEU A 291 35.87 4.75 -4.86
CA LEU A 291 36.25 5.77 -3.87
C LEU A 291 37.24 6.79 -4.45
N GLY A 292 38.23 6.35 -5.23
CA GLY A 292 39.18 7.24 -5.88
C GLY A 292 38.50 8.20 -6.87
N VAL A 293 37.56 7.67 -7.68
CA VAL A 293 36.75 8.51 -8.59
C VAL A 293 35.83 9.44 -7.83
N LEU A 294 35.20 8.96 -6.76
CA LEU A 294 34.35 9.77 -5.90
C LEU A 294 35.13 10.93 -5.31
N GLN A 295 36.35 10.71 -4.82
CA GLN A 295 37.22 11.77 -4.32
C GLN A 295 37.55 12.80 -5.42
N LEU A 296 37.88 12.36 -6.64
CA LEU A 296 38.09 13.26 -7.77
C LEU A 296 36.84 14.10 -8.08
N CYS A 297 35.63 13.51 -7.96
CA CYS A 297 34.37 14.24 -8.15
C CYS A 297 34.15 15.29 -7.05
N LEU A 298 34.54 14.99 -5.82
CA LEU A 298 34.38 15.87 -4.65
C LEU A 298 35.39 17.03 -4.65
N GLU A 299 36.59 16.83 -5.18
CA GLU A 299 37.63 17.87 -5.23
C GLU A 299 37.37 18.94 -6.32
N ASN A 300 36.52 18.67 -7.30
CA ASN A 300 36.24 19.56 -8.43
C ASN A 300 34.84 20.21 -8.32
N GLU A 301 34.56 21.03 -7.29
CA GLU A 301 33.21 21.50 -6.87
C GLU A 301 32.36 22.40 -7.83
N SER A 302 32.60 22.44 -9.15
CA SER A 302 32.05 23.54 -9.98
C SER A 302 30.80 23.28 -10.84
N ASP A 303 30.24 22.07 -10.95
CA ASP A 303 29.13 21.79 -11.90
C ASP A 303 27.93 21.04 -11.27
N GLY A 304 26.70 21.54 -11.49
CA GLY A 304 25.45 20.92 -11.03
C GLY A 304 25.21 19.47 -11.51
N ASN A 305 25.87 19.04 -12.59
CA ASN A 305 25.81 17.67 -13.10
C ASN A 305 26.65 16.65 -12.29
N GLN A 306 27.49 17.10 -11.36
CA GLN A 306 28.31 16.20 -10.53
C GLN A 306 27.51 15.51 -9.43
N ALA A 307 26.44 16.13 -8.93
CA ALA A 307 25.58 15.52 -7.93
C ALA A 307 24.99 14.19 -8.42
N THR A 308 24.55 14.14 -9.69
CA THR A 308 24.05 12.91 -10.32
C THR A 308 25.13 11.84 -10.46
N ILE A 309 26.37 12.21 -10.76
CA ILE A 309 27.49 11.28 -10.85
C ILE A 309 27.83 10.69 -9.48
N ILE A 310 27.86 11.54 -8.44
CA ILE A 310 28.07 11.13 -7.05
C ILE A 310 26.97 10.18 -6.58
N GLU A 311 25.71 10.50 -6.87
CA GLU A 311 24.57 9.64 -6.55
C GLU A 311 24.69 8.26 -7.22
N GLN A 312 25.03 8.23 -8.51
CA GLN A 312 25.23 6.98 -9.25
C GLN A 312 26.38 6.15 -8.67
N LEU A 313 27.50 6.78 -8.32
CA LEU A 313 28.64 6.11 -7.69
C LEU A 313 28.26 5.50 -6.34
N LEU A 314 27.62 6.27 -5.47
CA LEU A 314 27.21 5.80 -4.14
C LEU A 314 26.18 4.67 -4.24
N ASN A 315 25.24 4.74 -5.19
CA ASN A 315 24.26 3.67 -5.42
C ASN A 315 24.92 2.36 -5.87
N ILE A 316 25.90 2.43 -6.79
CA ILE A 316 26.69 1.26 -7.22
C ILE A 316 27.45 0.68 -6.02
N MET A 317 28.16 1.53 -5.27
CA MET A 317 28.95 1.10 -4.11
C MET A 317 28.07 0.46 -3.02
N GLU A 318 26.92 1.06 -2.70
CA GLU A 318 25.96 0.50 -1.74
C GLU A 318 25.49 -0.89 -2.17
N THR A 319 25.16 -1.06 -3.45
CA THR A 319 24.67 -2.35 -3.97
C THR A 319 25.75 -3.44 -3.83
N ILE A 320 27.01 -3.12 -4.11
CA ILE A 320 28.13 -4.06 -3.96
C ILE A 320 28.39 -4.36 -2.47
N LEU A 321 28.50 -3.32 -1.64
CA LEU A 321 28.80 -3.44 -0.22
C LEU A 321 27.70 -4.14 0.58
N SER A 322 26.43 -3.99 0.20
CA SER A 322 25.34 -4.71 0.87
C SER A 322 25.47 -6.23 0.65
N LYS A 323 25.85 -6.65 -0.56
CA LYS A 323 26.12 -8.06 -0.88
C LYS A 323 27.33 -8.62 -0.13
N ASP A 324 28.36 -7.80 0.12
CA ASP A 324 29.53 -8.19 0.92
C ASP A 324 29.16 -8.62 2.35
N THR A 325 28.15 -7.96 2.93
CA THR A 325 27.76 -8.21 4.31
C THR A 325 27.04 -9.55 4.53
N ASP A 326 26.75 -10.31 3.47
CA ASP A 326 26.25 -11.69 3.54
C ASP A 326 27.36 -12.72 3.80
N GLN A 327 28.65 -12.35 3.67
CA GLN A 327 29.77 -13.27 3.82
C GLN A 327 30.11 -13.56 5.30
N PRO A 328 30.81 -14.67 5.59
CA PRO A 328 31.36 -14.92 6.92
C PRO A 328 32.29 -13.78 7.38
N ILE A 329 32.25 -13.45 8.68
CA ILE A 329 33.02 -12.32 9.26
C ILE A 329 34.51 -12.40 8.93
N ASP A 330 35.11 -13.59 8.97
CA ASP A 330 36.55 -13.78 8.73
C ASP A 330 36.98 -13.41 7.30
N ASP A 331 36.12 -13.64 6.32
CA ASP A 331 36.39 -13.30 4.92
C ASP A 331 36.12 -11.81 4.67
N PHE A 332 35.08 -11.27 5.29
CA PHE A 332 34.82 -9.83 5.27
C PHE A 332 35.95 -9.02 5.92
N ILE A 333 36.60 -9.51 6.99
CA ILE A 333 37.76 -8.82 7.59
C ILE A 333 38.89 -8.66 6.56
N LYS A 334 39.19 -9.70 5.77
CA LYS A 334 40.22 -9.63 4.72
C LYS A 334 39.80 -8.64 3.63
N LEU A 335 38.52 -8.64 3.26
CA LEU A 335 37.97 -7.72 2.28
C LEU A 335 37.97 -6.26 2.77
N SER A 336 37.67 -6.02 4.04
CA SER A 336 37.64 -4.66 4.64
C SER A 336 38.98 -3.91 4.56
N GLN A 337 40.08 -4.65 4.33
CA GLN A 337 41.41 -4.10 4.11
C GLN A 337 41.58 -3.53 2.70
N THR A 338 40.80 -3.99 1.72
CA THR A 338 40.80 -3.45 0.35
C THR A 338 39.95 -2.18 0.24
N PHE A 339 38.96 -2.02 1.12
CA PHE A 339 38.18 -0.80 1.22
C PHE A 339 39.13 0.35 1.57
N GLY A 340 39.05 1.46 0.84
CA GLY A 340 40.02 2.55 0.81
C GLY A 340 40.59 3.01 2.16
N SER A 341 41.68 3.77 2.09
CA SER A 341 42.41 4.26 3.27
C SER A 341 41.55 5.13 4.21
N PRO A 342 41.96 5.30 5.48
CA PRO A 342 41.23 6.10 6.47
C PRO A 342 40.93 7.55 6.02
N GLU A 343 41.76 8.11 5.15
CA GLU A 343 41.57 9.44 4.57
C GLU A 343 40.25 9.54 3.77
N HIS A 344 39.82 8.46 3.12
CA HIS A 344 38.55 8.44 2.40
C HIS A 344 37.37 8.62 3.36
N ILE A 345 37.44 8.07 4.59
CA ILE A 345 36.38 8.25 5.60
C ILE A 345 36.31 9.72 6.02
N HIS A 346 37.45 10.37 6.25
CA HIS A 346 37.49 11.81 6.55
C HIS A 346 36.91 12.66 5.42
N SER A 347 37.24 12.35 4.18
CA SER A 347 36.70 13.04 3.00
C SER A 347 35.18 12.88 2.92
N LEU A 348 34.65 11.66 3.05
CA LEU A 348 33.21 11.40 3.02
C LEU A 348 32.47 12.09 4.19
N LEU A 349 33.04 12.09 5.39
CA LEU A 349 32.49 12.81 6.54
C LEU A 349 32.44 14.32 6.28
N LYS A 350 33.49 14.90 5.70
CA LYS A 350 33.48 16.32 5.30
C LYS A 350 32.38 16.61 4.28
N CYS A 351 32.14 15.70 3.33
CA CYS A 351 31.09 15.86 2.32
C CYS A 351 29.67 15.92 2.87
N THR A 352 29.41 15.31 4.03
CA THR A 352 28.10 15.41 4.69
C THR A 352 27.73 16.85 5.08
N THR A 353 28.73 17.74 5.19
CA THR A 353 28.56 19.16 5.51
C THR A 353 28.53 20.06 4.27
N THR A 354 28.86 19.56 3.08
CA THR A 354 28.86 20.33 1.83
C THR A 354 27.43 20.69 1.40
N SER A 355 27.17 21.96 1.08
CA SER A 355 25.84 22.49 0.77
C SER A 355 25.10 21.74 -0.34
N SER A 356 25.81 21.29 -1.39
CA SER A 356 25.22 20.57 -2.52
C SER A 356 24.69 19.19 -2.15
N ILE A 357 25.27 18.54 -1.15
CA ILE A 357 24.90 17.20 -0.68
C ILE A 357 23.88 17.30 0.47
N ARG A 358 24.05 18.30 1.35
CA ARG A 358 23.16 18.55 2.51
C ARG A 358 21.68 18.67 2.14
N HIS A 359 21.38 19.27 0.99
CA HIS A 359 19.99 19.47 0.54
C HIS A 359 19.43 18.31 -0.31
N ASN A 360 20.23 17.27 -0.59
CA ASN A 360 19.79 16.10 -1.34
C ASN A 360 19.69 14.88 -0.40
N PRO A 361 18.50 14.57 0.14
CA PRO A 361 18.34 13.49 1.10
C PRO A 361 18.64 12.09 0.52
N ALA A 362 18.43 11.88 -0.79
CA ALA A 362 18.72 10.61 -1.44
C ALA A 362 20.24 10.33 -1.46
N VAL A 363 21.03 11.34 -1.83
CA VAL A 363 22.50 11.25 -1.81
C VAL A 363 23.02 11.08 -0.39
N LEU A 364 22.46 11.81 0.59
CA LEU A 364 22.86 11.71 1.98
C LEU A 364 22.61 10.30 2.55
N ASN A 365 21.47 9.68 2.21
CA ASN A 365 21.16 8.31 2.62
C ASN A 365 22.15 7.30 2.04
N HIS A 366 22.39 7.35 0.72
CA HIS A 366 23.36 6.47 0.05
C HIS A 366 24.78 6.67 0.61
N LEU A 367 25.20 7.92 0.82
CA LEU A 367 26.49 8.27 1.40
C LEU A 367 26.67 7.65 2.79
N THR A 368 25.63 7.76 3.63
CA THR A 368 25.69 7.30 5.01
C THR A 368 25.73 5.76 5.10
N ARG A 369 25.00 5.06 4.23
CA ARG A 369 25.04 3.59 4.12
C ARG A 369 26.41 3.08 3.65
N VAL A 370 26.95 3.70 2.60
CA VAL A 370 28.31 3.40 2.13
C VAL A 370 29.33 3.65 3.24
N LEU A 371 29.22 4.77 3.94
CA LEU A 371 30.12 5.13 5.03
C LEU A 371 30.04 4.13 6.20
N ALA A 372 28.84 3.66 6.57
CA ALA A 372 28.69 2.58 7.57
C ALA A 372 29.38 1.29 7.10
N ALA A 373 29.14 0.88 5.85
CA ALA A 373 29.70 -0.35 5.30
C ALA A 373 31.23 -0.34 5.20
N LEU A 374 31.84 0.82 4.91
CA LEU A 374 33.29 0.97 4.80
C LEU A 374 34.03 0.82 6.15
N VAL A 375 33.34 1.00 7.28
CA VAL A 375 33.95 0.91 8.61
C VAL A 375 33.73 -0.43 9.31
N TYR A 376 32.82 -1.28 8.83
CA TYR A 376 32.53 -2.58 9.44
C TYR A 376 33.81 -3.43 9.61
N CYS A 377 33.86 -4.17 10.71
CA CYS A 377 35.00 -5.01 11.11
C CYS A 377 36.39 -4.32 11.16
N ASN A 378 36.48 -2.98 11.07
CA ASN A 378 37.74 -2.24 11.08
C ASN A 378 37.79 -1.21 12.22
N PRO A 379 38.40 -1.55 13.38
CA PRO A 379 38.40 -0.68 14.57
C PRO A 379 38.98 0.72 14.34
N ALA A 380 40.01 0.87 13.50
CA ALA A 380 40.62 2.16 13.22
C ALA A 380 39.66 3.08 12.46
N LYS A 381 38.93 2.55 11.47
CA LYS A 381 37.93 3.31 10.71
C LYS A 381 36.67 3.59 11.55
N MET A 382 36.23 2.66 12.38
CA MET A 382 35.11 2.87 13.32
C MET A 382 35.42 3.98 14.33
N MET A 383 36.66 4.06 14.82
CA MET A 383 37.11 5.12 15.71
C MET A 383 36.98 6.50 15.06
N ILE A 384 37.50 6.65 13.84
CA ILE A 384 37.42 7.91 13.07
C ILE A 384 35.96 8.35 12.88
N LEU A 385 35.08 7.39 12.57
CA LEU A 385 33.67 7.66 12.42
C LEU A 385 33.02 8.18 13.70
N LEU A 386 33.22 7.51 14.83
CA LEU A 386 32.59 7.91 16.09
C LEU A 386 33.21 9.17 16.68
N ASP A 387 34.50 9.41 16.50
CA ASP A 387 35.17 10.64 16.95
C ASP A 387 34.60 11.89 16.27
N HIS A 388 34.07 11.76 15.05
CA HIS A 388 33.38 12.85 14.36
C HIS A 388 32.07 13.26 15.06
N PHE A 389 31.30 12.30 15.60
CA PHE A 389 30.03 12.54 16.27
C PHE A 389 30.17 12.74 17.78
N LYS A 390 31.28 12.33 18.39
CA LYS A 390 31.50 12.42 19.85
C LYS A 390 31.18 13.79 20.47
N PRO A 391 31.50 14.95 19.86
CA PRO A 391 31.21 16.26 20.46
C PRO A 391 29.72 16.57 20.62
N ILE A 392 28.85 15.97 19.79
CA ILE A 392 27.40 16.22 19.78
C ILE A 392 26.60 15.18 20.59
N LEU A 393 27.24 14.09 21.02
CA LEU A 393 26.61 13.00 21.77
C LEU A 393 26.53 13.29 23.28
N ASP A 394 27.01 14.46 23.72
CA ASP A 394 26.68 14.99 25.05
C ASP A 394 25.27 15.60 25.01
N PHE A 395 24.27 14.76 25.27
CA PHE A 395 22.86 15.13 25.16
C PHE A 395 22.44 16.27 26.09
N ASN A 396 23.05 16.36 27.28
CA ASN A 396 22.74 17.45 28.22
C ASN A 396 23.31 18.78 27.75
N LYS A 397 24.52 18.76 27.19
CA LYS A 397 25.09 19.94 26.55
C LYS A 397 24.29 20.34 25.31
N PHE A 398 23.88 19.38 24.50
CA PHE A 398 23.08 19.61 23.29
C PHE A 398 21.75 20.30 23.60
N ASP A 399 21.05 19.89 24.66
CA ASP A 399 19.82 20.55 25.11
C ASP A 399 20.03 22.02 25.54
N PHE A 400 21.21 22.34 26.07
CA PHE A 400 21.52 23.69 26.55
C PHE A 400 21.99 24.61 25.42
N GLU A 401 22.88 24.13 24.56
CA GLU A 401 23.48 24.89 23.47
C GLU A 401 23.85 23.96 22.30
N HIS A 402 23.23 24.17 21.15
CA HIS A 402 23.57 23.50 19.90
C HIS A 402 23.47 24.48 18.72
N SER A 403 24.30 24.25 17.69
CA SER A 403 24.20 24.97 16.42
C SER A 403 23.35 24.19 15.40
N PRO A 404 22.86 24.83 14.32
CA PRO A 404 22.22 24.13 13.20
C PRO A 404 23.14 23.13 12.47
N GLU A 405 24.46 23.22 12.69
CA GLU A 405 25.42 22.22 12.22
C GLU A 405 25.43 20.98 13.12
N ASP A 406 25.29 21.17 14.44
CA ASP A 406 25.21 20.07 15.40
C ASP A 406 23.91 19.27 15.23
N GLU A 407 22.77 19.95 15.02
CA GLU A 407 21.50 19.29 14.66
C GLU A 407 21.64 18.44 13.40
N HIS A 408 22.31 18.95 12.37
CA HIS A 408 22.55 18.23 11.11
C HIS A 408 23.45 17.02 11.31
N LYS A 409 24.52 17.13 12.12
CA LYS A 409 25.38 15.99 12.44
C LYS A 409 24.61 14.91 13.22
N LEU A 410 23.73 15.31 14.13
CA LEU A 410 22.92 14.38 14.92
C LEU A 410 21.84 13.70 14.05
N GLU A 411 21.29 14.44 13.07
CA GLU A 411 20.43 13.88 12.03
C GLU A 411 21.16 12.81 11.20
N ILE A 412 22.39 13.10 10.75
CA ILE A 412 23.22 12.13 10.02
C ILE A 412 23.51 10.90 10.89
N PHE A 413 23.74 11.08 12.19
CA PHE A 413 23.95 9.95 13.11
C PHE A 413 22.71 9.05 13.24
N CYS A 414 21.51 9.63 13.26
CA CYS A 414 20.25 8.86 13.20
C CYS A 414 20.09 8.10 11.88
N ILE A 415 20.42 8.73 10.75
CA ILE A 415 20.39 8.08 9.43
C ILE A 415 21.42 6.92 9.39
N LEU A 416 22.61 7.14 9.94
CA LEU A 416 23.69 6.17 10.02
C LEU A 416 23.28 4.93 10.78
N THR A 417 22.80 5.11 12.01
CA THR A 417 22.37 3.99 12.87
C THR A 417 21.20 3.20 12.28
N THR A 418 20.30 3.86 11.55
CA THR A 418 19.19 3.21 10.82
C THR A 418 19.69 2.46 9.57
N GLY A 419 20.76 2.94 8.94
CA GLY A 419 21.38 2.34 7.75
C GLY A 419 22.37 1.22 8.06
N ILE A 420 22.58 0.84 9.32
CA ILE A 420 23.46 -0.28 9.66
C ILE A 420 22.81 -1.61 9.25
N GLU A 421 23.60 -2.46 8.59
CA GLU A 421 23.14 -3.77 8.12
C GLU A 421 22.71 -4.68 9.29
N ARG A 422 21.66 -5.47 9.04
CA ARG A 422 20.96 -6.29 10.07
C ARG A 422 21.53 -7.70 10.15
N ASN A 423 22.85 -7.82 10.15
CA ASN A 423 23.58 -9.08 10.15
C ASN A 423 24.77 -9.03 11.11
N ALA A 424 25.51 -10.14 11.19
CA ALA A 424 26.63 -10.26 12.13
C ALA A 424 27.76 -9.24 11.84
N ILE A 425 27.96 -8.85 10.58
CA ILE A 425 28.97 -7.85 10.18
C ILE A 425 28.54 -6.45 10.60
N GLY A 426 27.30 -6.02 10.31
CA GLY A 426 26.78 -4.74 10.77
C GLY A 426 26.71 -4.62 12.29
N ASN A 427 26.45 -5.73 12.99
CA ASN A 427 26.47 -5.80 14.45
C ASN A 427 27.85 -5.48 15.05
N THR A 428 28.96 -5.63 14.31
CA THR A 428 30.29 -5.22 14.80
C THR A 428 30.37 -3.71 15.08
N LEU A 429 29.73 -2.88 14.25
CA LEU A 429 29.66 -1.43 14.48
C LEU A 429 28.71 -1.11 15.64
N LYS A 430 27.57 -1.80 15.75
CA LYS A 430 26.64 -1.62 16.89
C LYS A 430 27.31 -1.98 18.22
N ASP A 431 28.06 -3.08 18.25
CA ASP A 431 28.87 -3.50 19.39
C ASP A 431 29.92 -2.46 19.77
N TYR A 432 30.60 -1.89 18.77
CA TYR A 432 31.57 -0.83 19.00
C TYR A 432 30.91 0.43 19.58
N ILE A 433 29.75 0.85 19.07
CA ILE A 433 28.96 1.97 19.59
C ILE A 433 28.56 1.74 21.07
N ILE A 434 28.15 0.53 21.42
CA ILE A 434 27.88 0.16 22.83
C ILE A 434 29.14 0.27 23.67
N SER A 435 30.28 -0.24 23.19
CA SER A 435 31.55 -0.23 23.92
C SER A 435 32.08 1.17 24.21
N GLN A 436 31.73 2.16 23.40
CA GLN A 436 32.08 3.57 23.60
C GLN A 436 31.20 4.28 24.65
N GLY A 437 30.18 3.62 25.19
CA GLY A 437 29.29 4.18 26.22
C GLY A 437 28.10 4.99 25.68
N ILE A 438 27.98 5.19 24.37
CA ILE A 438 26.94 6.05 23.77
C ILE A 438 25.52 5.60 24.12
N VAL A 439 25.25 4.28 24.03
CA VAL A 439 23.94 3.72 24.38
C VAL A 439 23.67 3.89 25.88
N LYS A 440 24.70 3.73 26.72
CA LYS A 440 24.58 3.90 28.17
C LYS A 440 24.23 5.36 28.51
N ASP A 441 24.95 6.32 27.94
CA ASP A 441 24.71 7.76 28.15
C ASP A 441 23.30 8.18 27.71
N ALA A 442 22.80 7.58 26.62
CA ALA A 442 21.44 7.81 26.13
C ALA A 442 20.36 7.29 27.09
N LEU A 443 20.57 6.09 27.65
CA LEU A 443 19.66 5.48 28.63
C LEU A 443 19.71 6.23 29.98
N GLU A 444 20.90 6.69 30.39
CA GLU A 444 21.07 7.55 31.57
C GLU A 444 20.34 8.88 31.38
N TYR A 445 20.43 9.50 30.20
CA TYR A 445 19.67 10.71 29.86
C TYR A 445 18.14 10.48 29.97
N ILE A 446 17.62 9.40 29.37
CA ILE A 446 16.18 9.06 29.46
C ILE A 446 15.77 8.89 30.92
N THR A 447 16.56 8.18 31.71
CA THR A 447 16.26 7.87 33.11
C THR A 447 16.33 9.12 33.99
N MET A 448 17.29 10.00 33.74
CA MET A 448 17.53 11.20 34.53
C MET A 448 16.44 12.27 34.34
N HIS A 449 15.97 12.46 33.10
CA HIS A 449 14.96 13.47 32.78
C HIS A 449 13.52 12.94 32.82
N ALA A 450 13.33 11.62 32.91
CA ALA A 450 12.00 11.03 33.05
C ALA A 450 11.35 11.44 34.39
N PRO A 451 10.07 11.88 34.40
CA PRO A 451 9.37 12.27 35.62
C PRO A 451 9.28 11.10 36.62
N CYS A 452 9.71 11.35 37.86
CA CYS A 452 9.67 10.38 38.97
C CYS A 452 8.25 10.24 39.53
N VAL A 453 7.33 9.70 38.72
CA VAL A 453 5.95 9.44 39.11
C VAL A 453 5.74 7.95 39.29
N LYS A 454 5.06 7.56 40.39
CA LYS A 454 4.66 6.17 40.66
C LYS A 454 4.02 5.54 39.40
N PRO A 455 4.25 4.24 39.11
CA PRO A 455 3.76 3.55 37.91
C PRO A 455 2.24 3.60 37.67
N THR A 456 1.49 4.09 38.65
CA THR A 456 0.03 3.96 38.80
C THR A 456 -0.77 5.20 38.40
N LEU A 457 -0.13 6.32 38.03
CA LEU A 457 -0.84 7.55 37.67
C LEU A 457 -0.30 8.14 36.37
N LEU A 458 -0.96 7.81 35.26
CA LEU A 458 -0.83 8.49 33.98
C LEU A 458 -1.39 9.92 34.12
N ARG A 459 -0.57 10.85 34.64
CA ARG A 459 -0.81 12.29 34.43
C ARG A 459 -0.11 12.67 33.13
N THR A 460 -0.83 12.53 32.02
CA THR A 460 -0.39 13.01 30.70
C THR A 460 -0.20 14.54 30.66
N ASP A 461 -0.78 15.27 31.62
CA ASP A 461 -0.69 16.73 31.76
C ASP A 461 0.20 17.19 32.92
N SER A 462 1.33 16.53 33.19
CA SER A 462 2.32 17.08 34.13
C SER A 462 3.27 18.04 33.42
N ASP A 463 3.52 19.20 34.02
CA ASP A 463 4.46 20.19 33.48
C ASP A 463 5.88 19.60 33.35
N GLU A 464 6.27 18.71 34.26
CA GLU A 464 7.52 17.94 34.21
C GLU A 464 7.62 17.02 32.98
N LEU A 465 6.51 16.37 32.58
CA LEU A 465 6.48 15.53 31.38
C LEU A 465 6.56 16.39 30.11
N LYS A 466 5.86 17.52 30.08
CA LYS A 466 5.92 18.47 28.96
C LYS A 466 7.33 19.03 28.78
N GLU A 467 8.03 19.35 29.86
CA GLU A 467 9.43 19.76 29.83
C GLU A 467 10.35 18.65 29.30
N PHE A 468 10.12 17.39 29.68
CA PHE A 468 10.91 16.28 29.16
C PHE A 468 10.69 16.07 27.65
N ILE A 469 9.43 16.12 27.18
CA ILE A 469 9.08 15.94 25.77
C ILE A 469 9.62 17.08 24.90
N SER A 470 9.73 18.30 25.43
CA SER A 470 10.23 19.46 24.68
C SER A 470 11.76 19.52 24.56
N LYS A 471 12.50 18.59 25.18
CA LYS A 471 13.97 18.57 25.10
C LYS A 471 14.47 18.17 23.70
N PRO A 472 15.31 19.00 23.05
CA PRO A 472 15.80 18.76 21.69
C PRO A 472 16.47 17.39 21.48
N ALA A 473 17.26 16.90 22.43
CA ALA A 473 18.01 15.64 22.28
C ALA A 473 17.09 14.40 22.26
N LEU A 474 15.92 14.44 22.91
CA LEU A 474 15.06 13.28 23.13
C LEU A 474 14.62 12.61 21.81
N LYS A 475 14.18 13.42 20.83
CA LYS A 475 13.71 12.90 19.53
C LYS A 475 14.80 12.13 18.80
N TYR A 476 16.03 12.60 18.88
CA TYR A 476 17.15 11.94 18.24
C TYR A 476 17.60 10.68 18.99
N ILE A 477 17.58 10.72 20.32
CA ILE A 477 17.86 9.55 21.16
C ILE A 477 16.94 8.39 20.81
N LEU A 478 15.63 8.63 20.74
CA LEU A 478 14.66 7.60 20.35
C LEU A 478 14.93 7.06 18.95
N ARG A 479 15.28 7.94 17.99
CA ARG A 479 15.56 7.56 16.60
C ARG A 479 16.81 6.71 16.44
N PHE A 480 17.96 7.14 16.98
CA PHE A 480 19.18 6.34 16.82
C PHE A 480 19.14 5.04 17.64
N LEU A 481 18.49 5.05 18.83
CA LEU A 481 18.25 3.82 19.58
C LEU A 481 17.38 2.85 18.79
N THR A 482 16.40 3.33 18.03
CA THR A 482 15.56 2.49 17.15
C THR A 482 16.42 1.80 16.10
N GLY A 483 17.29 2.56 15.41
CA GLY A 483 18.22 2.00 14.42
C GLY A 483 19.18 0.96 15.00
N LEU A 484 19.72 1.22 16.19
CA LEU A 484 20.61 0.29 16.89
C LEU A 484 19.87 -0.94 17.42
N ALA A 485 18.64 -0.80 17.92
CA ALA A 485 17.87 -1.88 18.53
C ALA A 485 17.35 -2.90 17.50
N TYR A 486 17.14 -2.49 16.25
CA TYR A 486 16.58 -3.36 15.22
C TYR A 486 17.55 -4.50 14.86
N GLY A 487 17.22 -5.75 15.25
CA GLY A 487 18.04 -6.94 14.96
C GLY A 487 19.36 -7.04 15.75
N HIS A 488 19.50 -6.37 16.90
CA HIS A 488 20.72 -6.41 17.72
C HIS A 488 20.44 -6.67 19.21
N GLU A 489 20.71 -7.91 19.64
CA GLU A 489 20.40 -8.41 20.99
C GLU A 489 20.99 -7.56 22.12
N LYS A 490 22.26 -7.15 22.02
CA LYS A 490 22.91 -6.39 23.12
C LYS A 490 22.27 -5.03 23.35
N THR A 491 21.91 -4.31 22.28
CA THR A 491 21.18 -3.04 22.40
C THR A 491 19.80 -3.28 23.01
N GLN A 492 19.10 -4.32 22.55
CA GLN A 492 17.76 -4.64 23.02
C GLN A 492 17.73 -4.95 24.51
N LEU A 493 18.65 -5.78 24.99
CA LEU A 493 18.79 -6.10 26.40
C LEU A 493 19.18 -4.88 27.24
N ALA A 494 20.06 -4.01 26.73
CA ALA A 494 20.45 -2.78 27.42
C ALA A 494 19.26 -1.81 27.59
N VAL A 495 18.47 -1.58 26.54
CA VAL A 495 17.26 -0.74 26.60
C VAL A 495 16.20 -1.40 27.49
N ALA A 496 16.05 -2.73 27.39
CA ALA A 496 15.04 -3.48 28.12
C ALA A 496 15.24 -3.51 29.65
N ALA A 497 16.44 -3.23 30.15
CA ALA A 497 16.77 -3.32 31.57
C ALA A 497 15.80 -2.50 32.44
N ASP A 498 15.74 -1.18 32.24
CA ASP A 498 14.99 -0.25 33.09
C ASP A 498 14.14 0.78 32.32
N THR A 499 14.30 0.92 31.01
CA THR A 499 13.70 2.04 30.26
C THR A 499 12.37 1.73 29.57
N ILE A 500 11.98 0.45 29.42
CA ILE A 500 10.69 0.06 28.77
C ILE A 500 9.48 0.81 29.35
N PRO A 501 9.28 0.89 30.69
CA PRO A 501 8.12 1.60 31.24
C PRO A 501 8.11 3.10 30.92
N ILE A 502 9.30 3.70 30.75
CA ILE A 502 9.45 5.12 30.41
C ILE A 502 9.10 5.33 28.93
N ILE A 503 9.64 4.48 28.04
CA ILE A 503 9.38 4.55 26.60
C ILE A 503 7.90 4.26 26.30
N HIS A 504 7.29 3.26 26.95
CA HIS A 504 5.85 2.99 26.83
C HIS A 504 4.98 4.17 27.31
N ARG A 505 5.47 4.98 28.25
CA ARG A 505 4.76 6.19 28.65
C ARG A 505 4.83 7.25 27.54
N LEU A 506 5.99 7.41 26.91
CA LEU A 506 6.18 8.33 25.78
C LEU A 506 5.32 7.93 24.58
N GLU A 507 5.16 6.64 24.30
CA GLU A 507 4.26 6.09 23.26
C GLU A 507 2.82 6.64 23.37
N GLN A 508 2.35 6.94 24.58
CA GLN A 508 0.98 7.40 24.84
C GLN A 508 0.80 8.92 24.75
N VAL A 509 1.86 9.66 24.40
CA VAL A 509 1.87 11.13 24.36
C VAL A 509 1.66 11.61 22.93
N SER A 510 0.72 12.54 22.74
CA SER A 510 0.64 13.37 21.54
C SER A 510 1.54 14.61 21.69
N SER A 511 2.51 14.80 20.79
CA SER A 511 3.43 15.94 20.79
C SER A 511 3.69 16.45 19.37
N ASP A 512 3.98 17.73 19.20
CA ASP A 512 4.28 18.36 17.89
C ASP A 512 5.50 17.72 17.20
N GLU A 513 6.50 17.27 17.96
CA GLU A 513 7.70 16.58 17.46
C GLU A 513 7.50 15.07 17.25
N HIS A 514 6.26 14.56 17.31
CA HIS A 514 5.91 13.15 17.09
C HIS A 514 6.66 12.14 18.00
N VAL A 515 7.03 12.55 19.22
CA VAL A 515 7.76 11.73 20.19
C VAL A 515 7.05 10.41 20.51
N GLY A 516 5.71 10.40 20.54
CA GLY A 516 4.92 9.19 20.72
C GLY A 516 5.17 8.14 19.64
N SER A 517 5.14 8.53 18.37
CA SER A 517 5.45 7.64 17.24
C SER A 517 6.92 7.19 17.23
N LEU A 518 7.85 8.04 17.66
CA LEU A 518 9.27 7.66 17.80
C LEU A 518 9.47 6.62 18.90
N ALA A 519 8.77 6.75 20.03
CA ALA A 519 8.79 5.78 21.12
C ALA A 519 8.14 4.44 20.71
N GLU A 520 7.04 4.49 19.96
CA GLU A 520 6.40 3.31 19.37
C GLU A 520 7.37 2.55 18.44
N ASN A 521 8.02 3.26 17.52
CA ASN A 521 8.99 2.68 16.60
C ASN A 521 10.15 1.99 17.34
N LEU A 522 10.63 2.59 18.43
CA LEU A 522 11.67 1.99 19.28
C LEU A 522 11.17 0.70 19.94
N LEU A 523 9.97 0.71 20.53
CA LEU A 523 9.38 -0.49 21.13
C LEU A 523 9.19 -1.60 20.09
N GLU A 524 8.77 -1.25 18.89
CA GLU A 524 8.56 -2.22 17.81
C GLU A 524 9.89 -2.83 17.32
N ALA A 525 10.96 -2.03 17.23
CA ALA A 525 12.31 -2.53 16.93
C ALA A 525 12.83 -3.52 17.99
N LEU A 526 12.53 -3.25 19.28
CA LEU A 526 12.90 -4.11 20.41
C LEU A 526 12.18 -5.48 20.38
N ARG A 527 11.00 -5.58 19.75
CA ARG A 527 10.21 -6.83 19.66
C ARG A 527 10.87 -7.91 18.81
N THR A 528 11.90 -7.60 18.04
CA THR A 528 12.66 -8.61 17.30
C THR A 528 13.39 -9.60 18.23
N ASN A 529 13.46 -9.33 19.53
CA ASN A 529 13.84 -10.30 20.57
C ASN A 529 12.62 -10.72 21.40
N GLU A 530 12.36 -12.03 21.46
CA GLU A 530 11.17 -12.60 22.13
C GLU A 530 11.09 -12.27 23.62
N SER A 531 12.22 -12.28 24.33
CA SER A 531 12.26 -12.00 25.78
C SER A 531 11.88 -10.54 26.09
N VAL A 532 12.33 -9.62 25.23
CA VAL A 532 12.02 -8.19 25.34
C VAL A 532 10.58 -7.92 24.90
N ALA A 533 10.10 -8.62 23.87
CA ALA A 533 8.72 -8.54 23.41
C ALA A 533 7.72 -8.91 24.51
N SER A 534 7.98 -9.99 25.27
CA SER A 534 7.14 -10.39 26.41
C SER A 534 7.07 -9.27 27.47
N ARG A 535 8.21 -8.66 27.81
CA ARG A 535 8.26 -7.58 28.81
C ARG A 535 7.54 -6.31 28.35
N ILE A 536 7.56 -6.01 27.05
CA ILE A 536 6.80 -4.90 26.47
C ILE A 536 5.29 -5.19 26.56
N GLU A 537 4.87 -6.41 26.23
CA GLU A 537 3.46 -6.79 26.32
C GLU A 537 2.95 -6.77 27.76
N GLU A 538 3.72 -7.28 28.72
CA GLU A 538 3.40 -7.19 30.16
C GLU A 538 3.15 -5.74 30.61
N VAL A 539 3.98 -4.79 30.16
CA VAL A 539 3.83 -3.37 30.50
C VAL A 539 2.60 -2.74 29.80
N ARG A 540 2.31 -3.13 28.55
CA ARG A 540 1.12 -2.71 27.80
C ARG A 540 -0.16 -3.26 28.43
N GLU A 541 -0.19 -4.54 28.81
CA GLU A 541 -1.29 -5.20 29.51
C GLU A 541 -1.53 -4.63 30.90
N PHE A 542 -0.46 -4.39 31.67
CA PHE A 542 -0.53 -3.73 32.96
C PHE A 542 -1.18 -2.34 32.81
N THR A 543 -0.74 -1.56 31.82
CA THR A 543 -1.30 -0.22 31.57
C THR A 543 -2.75 -0.28 31.12
N ARG A 544 -3.13 -1.27 30.28
CA ARG A 544 -4.53 -1.50 29.85
C ARG A 544 -5.42 -1.86 31.05
N SER A 545 -4.95 -2.76 31.92
CA SER A 545 -5.64 -3.19 33.13
C SER A 545 -5.80 -2.05 34.14
N GLU A 546 -4.75 -1.24 34.31
CA GLU A 546 -4.74 -0.12 35.23
C GLU A 546 -5.61 1.05 34.73
N LYS A 547 -5.59 1.36 33.42
CA LYS A 547 -6.55 2.30 32.81
C LYS A 547 -7.99 1.86 33.02
N LYS A 548 -8.28 0.55 32.85
CA LYS A 548 -9.59 -0.04 33.15
C LYS A 548 -9.96 0.13 34.62
N ARG A 549 -9.03 -0.13 35.55
CA ARG A 549 -9.23 0.04 37.01
C ARG A 549 -9.49 1.50 37.40
N LEU A 550 -8.70 2.44 36.88
CA LEU A 550 -8.85 3.88 37.14
C LEU A 550 -10.16 4.43 36.56
N ALA A 551 -10.52 4.00 35.34
CA ALA A 551 -11.82 4.35 34.74
C ALA A 551 -12.98 3.83 35.60
N MET A 552 -12.88 2.61 36.14
CA MET A 552 -13.85 2.04 37.07
C MET A 552 -13.90 2.81 38.40
N ALA A 553 -12.75 3.21 38.97
CA ALA A 553 -12.69 3.97 40.22
C ALA A 553 -13.16 5.43 40.06
N MET A 554 -12.87 6.09 38.93
CA MET A 554 -13.41 7.42 38.61
C MET A 554 -14.92 7.33 38.39
N ARG A 555 -15.40 6.29 37.71
CA ARG A 555 -16.82 5.99 37.57
C ARG A 555 -17.46 5.78 38.94
N GLU A 556 -16.89 4.97 39.82
CA GLU A 556 -17.42 4.74 41.18
C GLU A 556 -17.42 6.02 42.05
N LYS A 557 -16.38 6.85 41.95
CA LYS A 557 -16.30 8.14 42.66
C LYS A 557 -17.30 9.17 42.13
N GLN A 558 -17.49 9.24 40.81
CA GLN A 558 -18.51 10.10 40.18
C GLN A 558 -19.93 9.61 40.53
N LEU A 559 -20.15 8.29 40.50
CA LEU A 559 -21.40 7.66 40.92
C LEU A 559 -21.69 7.92 42.39
N GLY A 560 -20.69 7.85 43.27
CA GLY A 560 -20.81 8.17 44.69
C GLY A 560 -21.10 9.65 44.97
N ALA A 561 -20.48 10.57 44.21
CA ALA A 561 -20.79 12.00 44.28
C ALA A 561 -22.22 12.32 43.78
N LEU A 562 -22.78 11.45 42.93
CA LEU A 562 -24.16 11.48 42.43
C LEU A 562 -25.14 10.67 43.32
N GLY A 563 -24.69 10.10 44.45
CA GLY A 563 -25.54 9.36 45.39
C GLY A 563 -25.84 7.90 45.01
N MET A 564 -25.03 7.28 44.16
CA MET A 564 -25.22 5.92 43.65
C MET A 564 -24.00 4.99 43.87
N ARG A 565 -24.22 3.68 44.02
CA ARG A 565 -23.22 2.62 44.26
C ARG A 565 -23.40 1.44 43.31
N THR A 566 -22.31 0.82 42.87
CA THR A 566 -22.34 -0.42 42.06
C THR A 566 -22.47 -1.68 42.92
N ASN A 567 -23.28 -2.65 42.49
CA ASN A 567 -23.35 -4.01 43.07
C ASN A 567 -22.24 -4.93 42.52
N ASP A 568 -22.10 -6.14 43.07
CA ASP A 568 -21.06 -7.13 42.71
C ASP A 568 -21.11 -7.60 41.24
N LYS A 569 -22.13 -7.20 40.47
CA LYS A 569 -22.29 -7.45 39.03
C LYS A 569 -22.01 -6.21 38.16
N GLY A 570 -21.55 -5.10 38.76
CA GLY A 570 -21.21 -3.86 38.06
C GLY A 570 -22.40 -2.94 37.72
N GLN A 571 -23.60 -3.21 38.25
CA GLN A 571 -24.79 -2.37 38.04
C GLN A 571 -24.93 -1.31 39.14
N VAL A 572 -25.28 -0.07 38.78
CA VAL A 572 -25.32 1.09 39.68
C VAL A 572 -26.71 1.23 40.36
N THR A 573 -26.77 1.47 41.68
CA THR A 573 -27.98 1.62 42.50
C THR A 573 -27.90 2.84 43.44
N ALA A 574 -28.94 3.67 43.49
CA ALA A 574 -28.96 4.93 44.26
C ALA A 574 -29.34 4.74 45.75
N LYS A 575 -28.86 5.62 46.64
CA LYS A 575 -29.23 5.63 48.07
C LYS A 575 -29.82 6.97 48.50
N SER A 576 -31.10 7.23 48.23
CA SER A 576 -31.94 8.11 49.04
C SER A 576 -33.44 7.90 48.78
N SER A 577 -34.23 8.04 49.86
CA SER A 577 -35.65 7.72 50.00
C SER A 577 -36.62 8.71 49.34
N ILE A 578 -36.22 9.28 48.20
CA ILE A 578 -37.10 10.05 47.29
C ILE A 578 -37.38 9.22 46.01
N PHE A 579 -36.61 8.15 45.77
CA PHE A 579 -36.70 7.32 44.57
C PHE A 579 -37.83 6.27 44.56
N GLN A 580 -38.56 6.04 45.66
CA GLN A 580 -39.68 5.10 45.66
C GLN A 580 -40.91 5.58 44.87
N GLN A 581 -40.92 6.84 44.41
CA GLN A 581 -41.88 7.35 43.42
C GLN A 581 -41.31 7.46 41.99
N MET A 582 -40.02 7.13 41.79
CA MET A 582 -39.37 7.08 40.46
C MET A 582 -39.11 5.66 39.96
N GLU A 583 -39.34 4.62 40.78
CA GLU A 583 -39.30 3.21 40.36
C GLU A 583 -40.45 2.81 39.40
N GLU A 584 -41.38 3.72 39.09
CA GLU A 584 -42.37 3.56 38.01
C GLU A 584 -41.88 4.04 36.62
N LEU A 585 -40.74 4.73 36.54
CA LEU A 585 -40.09 5.07 35.27
C LEU A 585 -39.10 3.96 34.89
N GLY A 586 -39.61 2.82 34.41
CA GLY A 586 -38.78 1.64 34.18
C GLY A 586 -37.60 1.91 33.23
N GLU A 587 -36.48 1.23 33.44
CA GLU A 587 -35.29 1.24 32.57
C GLU A 587 -35.67 1.08 31.08
N GLU A 588 -35.06 1.87 30.19
CA GLU A 588 -35.12 1.62 28.75
C GLU A 588 -34.31 0.36 28.42
N SER A 589 -34.96 -0.60 27.79
CA SER A 589 -34.30 -1.77 27.23
C SER A 589 -34.33 -1.69 25.69
N GLY A 590 -33.29 -2.20 25.03
CA GLY A 590 -33.15 -2.16 23.57
C GLY A 590 -32.34 -0.97 23.06
N LEU A 591 -32.71 -0.47 21.88
CA LEU A 591 -31.96 0.58 21.17
C LEU A 591 -32.23 1.97 21.75
N ILE A 592 -31.15 2.70 22.07
CA ILE A 592 -31.23 4.03 22.67
C ILE A 592 -30.51 5.08 21.82
N CYS A 593 -31.07 6.29 21.75
CA CYS A 593 -30.43 7.41 21.07
C CYS A 593 -29.17 7.89 21.83
N CYS A 594 -28.04 8.02 21.13
CA CYS A 594 -26.77 8.47 21.73
C CYS A 594 -26.81 9.92 22.23
N ILE A 595 -27.74 10.74 21.70
CA ILE A 595 -27.89 12.16 22.05
C ILE A 595 -28.83 12.34 23.25
N CYS A 596 -30.09 11.92 23.14
CA CYS A 596 -31.09 12.17 24.18
C CYS A 596 -31.21 11.05 25.22
N ARG A 597 -30.55 9.90 25.00
CA ARG A 597 -30.60 8.71 25.88
C ARG A 597 -32.02 8.17 26.09
N GLU A 598 -32.88 8.40 25.09
CA GLU A 598 -34.23 7.85 24.99
C GLU A 598 -34.28 6.93 23.75
N GLY A 599 -35.04 5.85 23.82
CA GLY A 599 -35.34 4.86 22.79
C GLY A 599 -36.85 4.70 22.60
N TYR A 600 -37.28 3.56 22.04
CA TYR A 600 -38.70 3.35 21.69
C TYR A 600 -39.65 3.31 22.89
N LYS A 601 -39.16 3.10 24.11
CA LYS A 601 -40.02 3.11 25.30
C LYS A 601 -40.57 4.51 25.61
N TYR A 602 -39.74 5.54 25.47
CA TYR A 602 -40.12 6.93 25.76
C TYR A 602 -40.43 7.73 24.48
N GLN A 603 -39.85 7.32 23.34
CA GLN A 603 -40.09 7.91 22.02
C GLN A 603 -40.60 6.86 21.00
N PRO A 604 -41.75 6.21 21.26
CA PRO A 604 -42.23 5.06 20.48
C PRO A 604 -42.50 5.36 19.00
N THR A 605 -42.78 6.61 18.66
CA THR A 605 -43.17 7.04 17.30
C THR A 605 -42.01 7.61 16.49
N LYS A 606 -40.85 7.87 17.11
CA LYS A 606 -39.70 8.48 16.43
C LYS A 606 -38.85 7.43 15.73
N VAL A 607 -38.38 7.74 14.52
CA VAL A 607 -37.48 6.87 13.78
C VAL A 607 -36.08 6.95 14.41
N LEU A 608 -35.53 5.80 14.81
CA LEU A 608 -34.10 5.67 15.12
C LEU A 608 -33.32 5.38 13.84
N GLY A 609 -32.03 5.71 13.83
CA GLY A 609 -31.12 5.37 12.76
C GLY A 609 -29.76 4.97 13.30
N ILE A 610 -29.10 4.04 12.60
CA ILE A 610 -27.73 3.61 12.87
C ILE A 610 -26.79 4.45 12.01
N TYR A 611 -25.78 5.07 12.62
CA TYR A 611 -24.73 5.71 11.83
C TYR A 611 -23.95 4.68 11.03
N THR A 612 -23.90 4.87 9.71
CA THR A 612 -23.22 3.96 8.79
C THR A 612 -22.14 4.68 7.99
N PHE A 613 -21.13 3.93 7.58
CA PHE A 613 -20.16 4.38 6.59
C PHE A 613 -20.22 3.42 5.40
N THR A 614 -20.51 3.95 4.23
CA THR A 614 -20.71 3.20 3.00
C THR A 614 -19.71 3.66 1.95
N LYS A 615 -19.03 2.71 1.30
CA LYS A 615 -18.10 2.98 0.19
C LYS A 615 -18.45 2.19 -1.05
N ARG A 616 -18.13 2.77 -2.22
CA ARG A 616 -18.26 2.12 -3.52
C ARG A 616 -17.28 0.95 -3.63
N CYS A 617 -17.73 -0.21 -4.12
CA CYS A 617 -16.87 -1.35 -4.41
C CYS A 617 -17.47 -2.27 -5.47
N ASN A 618 -16.67 -3.21 -5.97
CA ASN A 618 -17.19 -4.29 -6.83
C ASN A 618 -17.96 -5.29 -5.97
N VAL A 619 -19.11 -5.76 -6.45
CA VAL A 619 -19.92 -6.74 -5.70
C VAL A 619 -19.33 -8.14 -5.76
N GLU A 620 -18.52 -8.45 -6.76
CA GLU A 620 -17.84 -9.72 -6.93
C GLU A 620 -16.45 -9.50 -7.52
N GLU A 621 -15.41 -9.88 -6.76
CA GLU A 621 -14.02 -9.70 -7.15
C GLU A 621 -13.62 -10.64 -8.30
N PHE A 622 -14.25 -11.81 -8.40
CA PHE A 622 -13.96 -12.81 -9.42
C PHE A 622 -14.94 -12.73 -10.61
N GLU A 623 -15.70 -11.64 -10.77
CA GLU A 623 -16.66 -11.55 -11.86
C GLU A 623 -15.95 -11.59 -13.22
N ALA A 624 -16.44 -12.48 -14.10
CA ALA A 624 -15.88 -12.74 -15.42
C ALA A 624 -15.91 -11.54 -16.38
N LYS A 625 -16.78 -10.56 -16.13
CA LYS A 625 -16.98 -9.42 -17.03
C LYS A 625 -15.81 -8.44 -16.96
N THR A 626 -15.43 -7.89 -18.11
CA THR A 626 -14.40 -6.83 -18.22
C THR A 626 -14.74 -5.60 -17.39
N ARG A 627 -16.02 -5.22 -17.33
CA ARG A 627 -16.56 -4.25 -16.36
C ARG A 627 -17.33 -5.00 -15.29
N LYS A 628 -16.76 -5.10 -14.09
CA LYS A 628 -17.38 -5.74 -12.94
C LYS A 628 -18.60 -4.95 -12.46
N THR A 629 -19.60 -5.65 -11.95
CA THR A 629 -20.78 -5.07 -11.34
C THR A 629 -20.37 -4.25 -10.11
N VAL A 630 -20.72 -2.97 -10.13
CA VAL A 630 -20.43 -2.02 -9.07
C VAL A 630 -21.60 -1.98 -8.10
N GLY A 631 -21.30 -2.03 -6.80
CA GLY A 631 -22.23 -1.79 -5.72
C GLY A 631 -21.53 -1.02 -4.62
N TYR A 632 -21.86 -1.36 -3.38
CA TYR A 632 -21.33 -0.72 -2.20
C TYR A 632 -21.22 -1.69 -1.04
N ASN A 633 -20.38 -1.36 -0.07
CA ASN A 633 -20.33 -2.04 1.21
C ASN A 633 -20.50 -1.04 2.35
N THR A 634 -21.17 -1.48 3.40
CA THR A 634 -21.51 -0.67 4.57
C THR A 634 -20.90 -1.27 5.83
N VAL A 635 -20.32 -0.42 6.68
CA VAL A 635 -19.81 -0.76 8.01
C VAL A 635 -20.29 0.24 9.06
N THR A 636 -20.21 -0.11 10.34
CA THR A 636 -20.73 0.75 11.42
C THR A 636 -19.98 0.58 12.74
N HIS A 637 -19.94 1.66 13.54
CA HIS A 637 -19.61 1.61 14.97
C HIS A 637 -20.80 1.22 15.86
N PHE A 638 -22.00 1.16 15.26
CA PHE A 638 -23.28 0.83 15.88
C PHE A 638 -23.75 1.83 16.95
N ASN A 639 -23.55 3.13 16.69
CA ASN A 639 -24.24 4.17 17.45
C ASN A 639 -25.60 4.45 16.83
N VAL A 640 -26.62 4.45 17.69
CA VAL A 640 -28.01 4.69 17.30
C VAL A 640 -28.41 6.10 17.70
N VAL A 641 -29.18 6.78 16.85
CA VAL A 641 -29.64 8.15 17.09
C VAL A 641 -31.07 8.32 16.57
N HIS A 642 -31.91 9.12 17.24
CA HIS A 642 -33.16 9.56 16.62
C HIS A 642 -32.82 10.42 15.40
N VAL A 643 -33.46 10.17 14.25
CA VAL A 643 -33.26 10.96 13.04
C VAL A 643 -33.48 12.46 13.33
N ASP A 644 -34.48 12.80 14.14
CA ASP A 644 -34.77 14.18 14.56
C ASP A 644 -33.67 14.80 15.43
N CYS A 645 -33.08 14.01 16.35
CA CYS A 645 -31.97 14.46 17.19
C CYS A 645 -30.71 14.71 16.36
N HIS A 646 -30.43 13.84 15.39
CA HIS A 646 -29.35 14.03 14.43
C HIS A 646 -29.57 15.33 13.62
N MET A 647 -30.74 15.51 12.99
CA MET A 647 -31.05 16.71 12.22
C MET A 647 -30.94 18.00 13.07
N SER A 648 -31.36 17.93 14.33
CA SER A 648 -31.24 19.06 15.26
C SER A 648 -29.79 19.37 15.62
N ALA A 649 -28.97 18.34 15.85
CA ALA A 649 -27.55 18.49 16.15
C ALA A 649 -26.77 19.08 14.95
N VAL A 650 -27.02 18.58 13.74
CA VAL A 650 -26.39 19.08 12.50
C VAL A 650 -26.76 20.55 12.25
N ARG A 651 -28.04 20.92 12.43
CA ARG A 651 -28.48 22.33 12.25
C ARG A 651 -27.81 23.31 13.23
N LEU A 652 -27.43 22.86 14.42
CA LEU A 652 -26.77 23.69 15.42
C LEU A 652 -25.28 23.93 15.11
N ALA A 653 -24.64 23.04 14.36
CA ALA A 653 -23.20 23.05 14.09
C ALA A 653 -22.74 23.99 12.95
N ARG A 654 -23.60 24.93 12.52
CA ARG A 654 -23.44 25.88 11.39
C ARG A 654 -21.98 26.10 10.92
N ALA A 655 -21.73 25.83 9.63
CA ALA A 655 -20.45 25.98 8.89
C ALA A 655 -19.51 24.76 8.85
N ARG A 656 -19.96 23.56 9.23
CA ARG A 656 -19.24 22.29 9.03
C ARG A 656 -20.05 21.34 8.15
N ASP A 657 -19.36 20.40 7.52
CA ASP A 657 -20.01 19.29 6.81
C ASP A 657 -20.90 18.47 7.78
N GLU A 658 -22.03 17.95 7.28
CA GLU A 658 -23.02 17.18 8.07
C GLU A 658 -22.36 15.99 8.76
N TRP A 659 -21.51 15.29 8.03
CA TRP A 659 -20.90 14.04 8.44
C TRP A 659 -19.68 14.25 9.33
N GLU A 660 -18.93 15.34 9.14
CA GLU A 660 -17.91 15.79 10.11
C GLU A 660 -18.54 16.10 11.49
N SER A 661 -19.72 16.72 11.49
CA SER A 661 -20.44 17.03 12.73
C SER A 661 -21.04 15.78 13.37
N ALA A 662 -21.55 14.86 12.54
CA ALA A 662 -22.11 13.58 12.98
C ALA A 662 -21.05 12.66 13.61
N ALA A 663 -19.81 12.69 13.11
CA ALA A 663 -18.70 11.88 13.64
C ALA A 663 -18.49 12.09 15.15
N LEU A 664 -18.65 13.32 15.66
CA LEU A 664 -18.56 13.63 17.10
C LEU A 664 -19.62 12.88 17.94
N GLN A 665 -20.82 12.71 17.40
CA GLN A 665 -21.92 11.96 18.04
C GLN A 665 -21.79 10.45 17.81
N ASN A 666 -20.98 10.07 16.83
CA ASN A 666 -20.65 8.69 16.48
C ASN A 666 -19.29 8.25 17.07
N ALA A 667 -18.95 8.71 18.27
CA ALA A 667 -17.71 8.35 18.98
C ALA A 667 -16.41 8.65 18.21
N ASN A 668 -16.38 9.75 17.45
CA ASN A 668 -15.29 10.16 16.55
C ASN A 668 -14.99 9.14 15.43
N THR A 669 -15.96 8.33 15.04
CA THR A 669 -15.85 7.42 13.90
C THR A 669 -16.52 7.99 12.67
N LYS A 670 -15.92 7.78 11.49
CA LYS A 670 -16.44 8.28 10.21
C LYS A 670 -17.80 7.63 9.93
N CYS A 671 -18.72 8.44 9.44
CA CYS A 671 -20.04 8.04 8.97
C CYS A 671 -20.42 8.93 7.79
N ASN A 672 -21.16 8.42 6.83
CA ASN A 672 -21.67 9.16 5.67
C ASN A 672 -23.11 8.77 5.33
N GLY A 673 -23.79 8.11 6.27
CA GLY A 673 -25.17 7.68 6.13
C GLY A 673 -25.81 7.38 7.47
N LEU A 674 -27.14 7.29 7.44
CA LEU A 674 -27.97 6.93 8.58
C LEU A 674 -28.97 5.86 8.14
N LEU A 675 -28.77 4.61 8.55
CA LEU A 675 -29.66 3.48 8.25
C LEU A 675 -30.88 3.54 9.18
N PRO A 676 -32.09 3.82 8.69
CA PRO A 676 -33.27 3.99 9.53
C PRO A 676 -33.79 2.64 10.05
N LEU A 677 -34.37 2.69 11.24
CA LEU A 677 -34.94 1.55 11.93
C LEU A 677 -36.46 1.70 12.04
N TRP A 678 -37.19 0.65 11.70
CA TRP A 678 -38.64 0.64 11.84
C TRP A 678 -39.03 0.07 13.20
N GLY A 679 -39.36 0.96 14.15
CA GLY A 679 -39.88 0.55 15.46
C GLY A 679 -41.33 0.09 15.42
N SER A 680 -41.78 -0.54 16.51
CA SER A 680 -43.14 -1.08 16.67
C SER A 680 -44.25 -0.04 16.45
N LEU A 681 -44.12 1.15 17.04
CA LEU A 681 -45.09 2.24 16.98
C LEU A 681 -44.69 3.38 16.02
N VAL A 682 -43.60 3.19 15.27
CA VAL A 682 -43.15 4.15 14.25
C VAL A 682 -44.07 4.07 13.03
N PRO A 683 -44.67 5.20 12.58
CA PRO A 683 -45.48 5.23 11.38
C PRO A 683 -44.67 4.83 10.14
N GLU A 684 -45.25 3.99 9.28
CA GLU A 684 -44.59 3.54 8.05
C GLU A 684 -44.16 4.72 7.17
N SER A 685 -44.99 5.76 7.06
CA SER A 685 -44.66 6.97 6.29
C SER A 685 -43.41 7.70 6.79
N ALA A 686 -43.18 7.71 8.11
CA ALA A 686 -42.00 8.31 8.71
C ALA A 686 -40.75 7.44 8.42
N PHE A 687 -40.86 6.13 8.57
CA PHE A 687 -39.80 5.18 8.22
C PHE A 687 -39.44 5.27 6.72
N ALA A 688 -40.43 5.19 5.83
CA ALA A 688 -40.24 5.27 4.38
C ALA A 688 -39.59 6.58 3.94
N SER A 689 -39.95 7.70 4.58
CA SER A 689 -39.29 8.99 4.32
C SER A 689 -37.82 9.00 4.73
N CYS A 690 -37.49 8.40 5.88
CA CYS A 690 -36.10 8.27 6.32
C CYS A 690 -35.31 7.28 5.44
N LEU A 691 -35.95 6.21 4.96
CA LEU A 691 -35.34 5.25 4.05
C LEU A 691 -35.03 5.87 2.69
N ALA A 692 -35.93 6.71 2.17
CA ALA A 692 -35.66 7.49 0.96
C ALA A 692 -34.44 8.40 1.13
N ARG A 693 -34.29 9.04 2.30
CA ARG A 693 -33.10 9.85 2.61
C ARG A 693 -31.83 9.01 2.73
N HIS A 694 -31.93 7.82 3.34
CA HIS A 694 -30.82 6.87 3.38
C HIS A 694 -30.35 6.47 1.97
N ASN A 695 -31.28 6.23 1.04
CA ASN A 695 -30.93 5.94 -0.35
C ASN A 695 -30.23 7.13 -1.02
N THR A 696 -30.62 8.37 -0.71
CA THR A 696 -29.88 9.56 -1.16
C THR A 696 -28.45 9.57 -0.62
N TYR A 697 -28.24 9.27 0.67
CA TYR A 697 -26.90 9.18 1.24
C TYR A 697 -26.04 8.09 0.58
N LEU A 698 -26.62 6.92 0.27
CA LEU A 698 -25.94 5.86 -0.47
C LEU A 698 -25.56 6.32 -1.89
N GLN A 699 -26.46 7.03 -2.57
CA GLN A 699 -26.21 7.56 -3.90
C GLN A 699 -25.12 8.63 -3.91
N GLU A 700 -25.13 9.55 -2.94
CA GLU A 700 -24.12 10.61 -2.82
C GLU A 700 -22.73 10.04 -2.46
N SER A 701 -22.67 9.08 -1.54
CA SER A 701 -21.41 8.49 -1.09
C SER A 701 -20.78 7.52 -2.08
N THR A 702 -21.58 6.87 -2.93
CA THR A 702 -21.08 5.79 -3.82
C THR A 702 -21.28 6.03 -5.30
N GLY A 703 -22.11 7.01 -5.69
CA GLY A 703 -22.52 7.24 -7.07
C GLY A 703 -23.46 6.17 -7.64
N HIS A 704 -23.91 5.19 -6.83
CA HIS A 704 -24.81 4.13 -7.27
C HIS A 704 -26.26 4.62 -7.31
N ARG A 705 -26.89 4.61 -8.50
CA ARG A 705 -28.22 5.21 -8.72
C ARG A 705 -29.38 4.27 -8.38
N ASP A 706 -29.25 2.98 -8.66
CA ASP A 706 -30.34 2.01 -8.55
C ASP A 706 -30.33 1.26 -7.20
N ILE A 707 -30.67 1.98 -6.13
CA ILE A 707 -30.74 1.40 -4.77
C ILE A 707 -32.02 0.57 -4.62
N GLY A 708 -31.90 -0.76 -4.66
CA GLY A 708 -33.00 -1.72 -4.55
C GLY A 708 -32.65 -2.91 -3.65
N HIS A 709 -33.51 -3.94 -3.62
CA HIS A 709 -33.24 -5.12 -2.79
C HIS A 709 -31.97 -5.86 -3.24
N ASN A 710 -31.69 -5.93 -4.54
CA ASN A 710 -30.47 -6.56 -5.06
C ASN A 710 -29.19 -5.90 -4.54
N SER A 711 -29.14 -4.56 -4.49
CA SER A 711 -27.97 -3.84 -3.99
C SER A 711 -27.80 -4.03 -2.47
N THR A 712 -28.89 -4.06 -1.69
CA THR A 712 -28.85 -4.38 -0.26
C THR A 712 -28.42 -5.84 0.00
N VAL A 713 -28.84 -6.80 -0.84
CA VAL A 713 -28.38 -8.19 -0.72
C VAL A 713 -26.89 -8.30 -1.03
N HIS A 714 -26.37 -7.55 -2.01
CA HIS A 714 -24.93 -7.46 -2.25
C HIS A 714 -24.16 -6.83 -1.09
N ASP A 715 -24.67 -5.75 -0.51
CA ASP A 715 -24.08 -5.11 0.66
C ASP A 715 -24.01 -6.11 1.84
N PHE A 716 -25.13 -6.78 2.12
CA PHE A 716 -25.19 -7.81 3.16
C PHE A 716 -24.23 -8.98 2.90
N LYS A 717 -24.17 -9.46 1.64
CA LYS A 717 -23.20 -10.48 1.21
C LYS A 717 -21.76 -10.02 1.49
N LEU A 718 -21.41 -8.79 1.11
CA LEU A 718 -20.05 -8.26 1.30
C LEU A 718 -19.70 -8.09 2.77
N LEU A 719 -20.67 -7.70 3.62
CA LEU A 719 -20.48 -7.64 5.07
C LEU A 719 -20.12 -9.02 5.64
N LEU A 720 -20.90 -10.05 5.30
CA LEU A 720 -20.63 -11.43 5.73
C LEU A 720 -19.30 -11.96 5.17
N LEU A 721 -18.97 -11.61 3.92
CA LEU A 721 -17.71 -12.00 3.31
C LEU A 721 -16.51 -11.34 4.02
N ARG A 722 -16.67 -10.13 4.55
CA ARG A 722 -15.65 -9.44 5.34
C ARG A 722 -15.35 -10.18 6.65
N PHE A 723 -16.38 -10.68 7.35
CA PHE A 723 -16.21 -11.57 8.50
C PHE A 723 -15.51 -12.88 8.09
N ALA A 724 -15.99 -13.51 7.02
CA ALA A 724 -15.43 -14.78 6.52
C ALA A 724 -13.96 -14.69 6.11
N GLN A 725 -13.52 -13.53 5.59
CA GLN A 725 -12.14 -13.27 5.18
C GLN A 725 -11.28 -12.66 6.31
N GLU A 726 -11.82 -12.54 7.52
CA GLU A 726 -11.12 -11.96 8.69
C GLU A 726 -10.57 -10.54 8.42
N LYS A 727 -11.23 -9.78 7.52
CA LYS A 727 -10.83 -8.42 7.13
C LYS A 727 -11.22 -7.41 8.23
N SER A 728 -10.36 -6.42 8.46
CA SER A 728 -10.61 -5.37 9.46
C SER A 728 -11.84 -4.54 9.11
N PHE A 729 -12.70 -4.25 10.09
CA PHE A 729 -13.81 -3.30 9.97
C PHE A 729 -13.39 -1.85 10.31
N HIS A 730 -12.24 -1.68 10.98
CA HIS A 730 -11.75 -0.39 11.46
C HIS A 730 -11.09 0.45 10.38
N GLU A 731 -10.50 -0.18 9.36
CA GLU A 731 -9.74 0.49 8.29
C GLU A 731 -10.53 1.60 7.59
N ASP A 732 -11.83 1.41 7.39
CA ASP A 732 -12.67 2.37 6.65
C ASP A 732 -13.22 3.49 7.56
N THR A 733 -13.66 3.14 8.76
CA THR A 733 -14.40 4.03 9.67
C THR A 733 -13.54 4.71 10.74
N GLY A 734 -12.34 4.21 11.02
CA GLY A 734 -11.56 4.61 12.19
C GLY A 734 -12.18 4.15 13.53
N GLY A 735 -13.11 3.19 13.50
CA GLY A 735 -13.73 2.60 14.69
C GLY A 735 -14.95 1.71 14.39
N GLY A 736 -15.26 0.76 15.28
CA GLY A 736 -16.36 -0.20 15.08
C GLY A 736 -15.82 -1.58 14.71
N GLY A 737 -15.79 -2.48 15.69
CA GLY A 737 -15.24 -3.82 15.53
C GLY A 737 -16.24 -4.84 15.00
N PRO A 738 -15.87 -6.14 15.01
CA PRO A 738 -16.75 -7.25 14.65
C PRO A 738 -18.11 -7.19 15.37
N GLN A 739 -18.13 -6.86 16.67
CA GLN A 739 -19.36 -6.76 17.46
C GLN A 739 -20.33 -5.69 16.92
N SER A 740 -19.86 -4.48 16.65
CA SER A 740 -20.68 -3.39 16.12
C SER A 740 -21.34 -3.78 14.79
N ASN A 741 -20.58 -4.43 13.92
CA ASN A 741 -21.07 -4.83 12.60
C ASN A 741 -22.02 -6.05 12.67
N MET A 742 -21.85 -6.94 13.66
CA MET A 742 -22.75 -8.06 13.90
C MET A 742 -24.14 -7.60 14.37
N HIS A 743 -24.21 -6.48 15.11
CA HIS A 743 -25.47 -5.86 15.50
C HIS A 743 -26.24 -5.24 14.32
N MET A 744 -25.56 -4.91 13.21
CA MET A 744 -26.19 -4.29 12.03
C MET A 744 -26.98 -5.31 11.17
N ILE A 745 -26.61 -6.59 11.21
CA ILE A 745 -27.14 -7.63 10.32
C ILE A 745 -28.68 -7.69 10.28
N PRO A 746 -29.40 -7.75 11.42
CA PRO A 746 -30.86 -7.83 11.40
C PRO A 746 -31.51 -6.65 10.65
N TYR A 747 -30.89 -5.47 10.71
CA TYR A 747 -31.45 -4.25 10.14
C TYR A 747 -31.18 -4.16 8.62
N LEU A 748 -30.08 -4.73 8.12
CA LEU A 748 -29.88 -4.93 6.68
C LEU A 748 -30.90 -5.93 6.11
N ILE A 749 -31.16 -7.03 6.84
CA ILE A 749 -32.21 -8.01 6.49
C ILE A 749 -33.56 -7.31 6.40
N HIS A 750 -33.92 -6.51 7.42
CA HIS A 750 -35.17 -5.77 7.45
C HIS A 750 -35.30 -4.77 6.29
N MET A 751 -34.23 -4.04 5.95
CA MET A 751 -34.23 -3.12 4.81
C MET A 751 -34.52 -3.86 3.49
N ALA A 752 -33.85 -4.98 3.25
CA ALA A 752 -34.08 -5.78 2.04
C ALA A 752 -35.52 -6.33 1.99
N LEU A 753 -36.02 -6.86 3.12
CA LEU A 753 -37.39 -7.37 3.22
C LEU A 753 -38.44 -6.29 3.00
N TYR A 754 -38.22 -5.07 3.52
CA TYR A 754 -39.14 -3.96 3.30
C TYR A 754 -39.30 -3.66 1.80
N VAL A 755 -38.20 -3.59 1.06
CA VAL A 755 -38.22 -3.37 -0.40
C VAL A 755 -38.88 -4.56 -1.11
N ILE A 756 -38.57 -5.80 -0.73
CA ILE A 756 -39.16 -7.01 -1.34
C ILE A 756 -40.68 -7.05 -1.14
N ASN A 757 -41.15 -6.77 0.08
CA ASN A 757 -42.57 -6.82 0.44
C ASN A 757 -43.36 -5.69 -0.23
N THR A 758 -42.81 -4.47 -0.26
CA THR A 758 -43.47 -3.31 -0.89
C THR A 758 -43.50 -3.41 -2.41
N THR A 759 -42.43 -3.90 -3.04
CA THR A 759 -42.36 -4.13 -4.50
C THR A 759 -43.01 -5.43 -4.95
N ARG A 760 -43.41 -6.29 -4.00
CA ARG A 760 -43.96 -7.64 -4.24
C ARG A 760 -43.07 -8.51 -5.14
N SER A 761 -41.75 -8.34 -5.03
CA SER A 761 -40.76 -9.08 -5.81
C SER A 761 -40.48 -10.49 -5.27
N GLY A 762 -40.89 -10.80 -4.03
CA GLY A 762 -40.63 -12.07 -3.35
C GLY A 762 -40.88 -13.33 -4.19
N PRO A 763 -42.08 -13.51 -4.80
CA PRO A 763 -42.36 -14.70 -5.62
C PRO A 763 -41.47 -14.84 -6.86
N LYS A 764 -41.03 -13.72 -7.44
CA LYS A 764 -40.12 -13.72 -8.59
C LYS A 764 -38.72 -14.16 -8.15
N GLU A 765 -38.21 -13.58 -7.06
CA GLU A 765 -36.89 -13.91 -6.53
C GLU A 765 -36.83 -15.35 -5.98
N GLU A 766 -37.91 -15.82 -5.35
CA GLU A 766 -38.05 -17.22 -4.89
C GLU A 766 -37.95 -18.17 -6.08
N LYS A 767 -38.65 -17.88 -7.18
CA LYS A 767 -38.57 -18.70 -8.40
C LYS A 767 -37.13 -18.74 -8.96
N SER A 768 -36.41 -17.62 -8.94
CA SER A 768 -35.02 -17.55 -9.36
C SER A 768 -34.11 -18.35 -8.43
N LEU A 769 -34.28 -18.24 -7.11
CA LEU A 769 -33.53 -18.98 -6.10
C LEU A 769 -33.74 -20.50 -6.22
N ILE A 770 -34.99 -20.94 -6.39
CA ILE A 770 -35.31 -22.36 -6.62
C ILE A 770 -34.72 -22.83 -7.95
N SER A 771 -34.82 -22.05 -9.03
CA SER A 771 -34.17 -22.37 -10.31
C SER A 771 -32.64 -22.47 -10.17
N TYR A 772 -32.03 -21.63 -9.33
CA TYR A 772 -30.61 -21.74 -8.99
C TYR A 772 -30.36 -23.05 -8.25
N LEU A 773 -31.14 -23.41 -7.23
CA LEU A 773 -30.95 -24.62 -6.42
C LEU A 773 -31.17 -25.93 -7.19
N GLU A 774 -32.17 -25.97 -8.07
CA GLU A 774 -32.52 -27.15 -8.88
C GLU A 774 -31.60 -27.35 -10.10
N GLN A 775 -30.75 -26.37 -10.42
CA GLN A 775 -29.79 -26.52 -11.51
C GLN A 775 -28.83 -27.69 -11.20
N SER A 776 -28.81 -28.70 -12.06
CA SER A 776 -28.03 -29.94 -11.88
C SER A 776 -26.78 -30.02 -12.77
N SER A 777 -26.59 -29.09 -13.70
CA SER A 777 -25.40 -29.05 -14.56
C SER A 777 -24.17 -28.60 -13.77
N THR A 778 -23.17 -29.47 -13.66
CA THR A 778 -21.87 -29.17 -13.04
C THR A 778 -21.16 -28.02 -13.74
N GLU A 779 -21.27 -27.91 -15.07
CA GLU A 779 -20.69 -26.79 -15.84
C GLU A 779 -21.25 -25.45 -15.36
N LYS A 780 -22.57 -25.36 -15.21
CA LYS A 780 -23.24 -24.15 -14.71
C LYS A 780 -22.89 -23.84 -13.25
N TRP A 781 -22.57 -24.83 -12.43
CA TRP A 781 -22.11 -24.58 -11.06
C TRP A 781 -20.75 -23.88 -11.07
N VAL A 782 -19.83 -24.34 -11.91
CA VAL A 782 -18.51 -23.71 -12.07
C VAL A 782 -18.65 -22.30 -12.68
N GLU A 783 -19.44 -22.13 -13.75
CA GLU A 783 -19.68 -20.82 -14.37
C GLU A 783 -20.25 -19.80 -13.37
N SER A 784 -21.25 -20.21 -12.56
CA SER A 784 -21.86 -19.34 -11.55
C SER A 784 -20.90 -18.85 -10.46
N SER A 785 -19.73 -19.49 -10.32
CA SER A 785 -18.70 -19.07 -9.35
C SER A 785 -18.04 -17.74 -9.71
N TYR A 786 -18.23 -17.26 -10.95
CA TYR A 786 -17.68 -16.02 -11.50
C TYR A 786 -18.77 -15.01 -11.91
N GLU A 787 -20.00 -15.18 -11.40
CA GLU A 787 -21.13 -14.28 -11.65
C GLU A 787 -21.38 -13.37 -10.44
N ALA A 788 -21.82 -12.13 -10.67
CA ALA A 788 -22.22 -11.23 -9.59
C ALA A 788 -23.33 -11.84 -8.70
N GLU A 789 -24.33 -12.44 -9.34
CA GLU A 789 -25.42 -13.22 -8.72
C GLU A 789 -25.06 -14.72 -8.64
N GLY A 790 -23.86 -15.02 -8.14
CA GLY A 790 -23.36 -16.38 -7.95
C GLY A 790 -23.77 -17.03 -6.61
N PRO A 791 -23.11 -18.12 -6.20
CA PRO A 791 -23.45 -18.86 -4.97
C PRO A 791 -23.50 -18.03 -3.68
N LEU A 792 -22.57 -17.07 -3.51
CA LEU A 792 -22.55 -16.16 -2.35
C LEU A 792 -23.76 -15.22 -2.32
N TYR A 793 -24.29 -14.82 -3.48
CA TYR A 793 -25.49 -13.99 -3.57
C TYR A 793 -26.74 -14.81 -3.22
N TRP A 794 -26.92 -15.97 -3.84
CA TRP A 794 -28.12 -16.78 -3.65
C TRP A 794 -28.25 -17.38 -2.25
N ILE A 795 -27.15 -17.78 -1.61
CA ILE A 795 -27.20 -18.19 -0.20
C ILE A 795 -27.59 -17.02 0.71
N THR A 796 -27.15 -15.78 0.40
CA THR A 796 -27.55 -14.59 1.16
C THR A 796 -29.02 -14.24 0.92
N MET A 797 -29.51 -14.37 -0.32
CA MET A 797 -30.92 -14.21 -0.67
C MET A 797 -31.82 -15.23 0.06
N SER A 798 -31.31 -16.45 0.31
CA SER A 798 -32.07 -17.48 1.01
C SER A 798 -32.52 -17.04 2.41
N ILE A 799 -31.71 -16.25 3.13
CA ILE A 799 -32.08 -15.67 4.45
C ILE A 799 -33.43 -14.92 4.37
N LEU A 800 -33.64 -14.20 3.26
CA LEU A 800 -34.80 -13.34 3.08
C LEU A 800 -36.05 -14.12 2.69
N LEU A 801 -35.89 -15.24 1.96
CA LEU A 801 -37.00 -15.92 1.28
C LEU A 801 -37.31 -17.32 1.83
N HIS A 802 -36.31 -18.05 2.32
CA HIS A 802 -36.46 -19.40 2.85
C HIS A 802 -36.64 -19.39 4.38
N SER A 803 -37.70 -20.05 4.83
CA SER A 803 -37.90 -20.38 6.25
C SER A 803 -36.80 -21.31 6.78
N PRO A 804 -36.64 -21.46 8.11
CA PRO A 804 -35.70 -22.42 8.69
C PRO A 804 -35.92 -23.86 8.19
N GLN A 805 -37.15 -24.22 7.84
CA GLN A 805 -37.48 -25.55 7.30
C GLN A 805 -36.96 -25.70 5.87
N LYS A 806 -37.18 -24.71 5.01
CA LYS A 806 -36.62 -24.68 3.64
C LYS A 806 -35.10 -24.58 3.63
N TRP A 807 -34.53 -23.80 4.55
CA TRP A 807 -33.09 -23.74 4.76
C TRP A 807 -32.53 -25.14 5.04
N GLU A 808 -33.11 -25.87 6.00
CA GLU A 808 -32.67 -27.23 6.33
C GLU A 808 -32.72 -28.18 5.11
N MET A 809 -33.75 -28.05 4.27
CA MET A 809 -33.88 -28.84 3.03
C MET A 809 -32.80 -28.53 1.99
N HIS A 810 -32.36 -27.27 1.88
CA HIS A 810 -31.50 -26.79 0.79
C HIS A 810 -30.06 -26.44 1.21
N LYS A 811 -29.75 -26.36 2.51
CA LYS A 811 -28.43 -25.89 3.00
C LYS A 811 -27.26 -26.71 2.46
N LEU A 812 -27.42 -28.02 2.29
CA LEU A 812 -26.37 -28.86 1.71
C LEU A 812 -26.08 -28.52 0.24
N VAL A 813 -27.09 -28.10 -0.53
CA VAL A 813 -26.89 -27.69 -1.92
C VAL A 813 -26.08 -26.40 -1.97
N HIS A 814 -26.36 -25.45 -1.08
CA HIS A 814 -25.55 -24.24 -0.93
C HIS A 814 -24.11 -24.58 -0.51
N LEU A 815 -23.92 -25.47 0.47
CA LEU A 815 -22.59 -25.89 0.93
C LEU A 815 -21.76 -26.49 -0.21
N ARG A 816 -22.34 -27.41 -1.00
CA ARG A 816 -21.66 -28.02 -2.16
C ARG A 816 -21.23 -26.97 -3.19
N ARG A 817 -22.09 -25.97 -3.45
CA ARG A 817 -21.78 -24.88 -4.38
C ARG A 817 -20.69 -23.95 -3.87
N LEU A 818 -20.62 -23.71 -2.56
CA LEU A 818 -19.53 -22.94 -1.96
C LEU A 818 -18.20 -23.68 -2.02
N ILE A 819 -18.19 -25.01 -1.82
CA ILE A 819 -16.99 -25.85 -2.01
C ILE A 819 -16.48 -25.77 -3.45
N ILE A 820 -17.38 -25.89 -4.43
CA ILE A 820 -17.02 -25.79 -5.85
C ILE A 820 -16.54 -24.38 -6.22
N LEU A 821 -17.18 -23.34 -5.67
CA LEU A 821 -16.75 -21.96 -5.84
C LEU A 821 -15.33 -21.74 -5.31
N ALA A 822 -15.02 -22.26 -4.12
CA ALA A 822 -13.69 -22.18 -3.53
C ALA A 822 -12.64 -22.87 -4.41
N GLN A 823 -12.94 -24.11 -4.86
CA GLN A 823 -12.06 -24.85 -5.75
C GLN A 823 -11.84 -24.10 -7.06
N ALA A 824 -12.92 -23.68 -7.74
CA ALA A 824 -12.87 -23.02 -9.03
C ALA A 824 -11.97 -21.77 -8.96
N ARG A 825 -12.20 -20.90 -7.98
CA ARG A 825 -11.42 -19.66 -7.81
C ARG A 825 -9.95 -19.91 -7.46
N CYS A 826 -9.65 -21.01 -6.76
CA CYS A 826 -8.27 -21.39 -6.46
C CYS A 826 -7.53 -21.92 -7.70
N VAL A 827 -8.17 -22.79 -8.49
CA VAL A 827 -7.51 -23.44 -9.64
C VAL A 827 -7.50 -22.54 -10.88
N GLN A 828 -8.43 -21.59 -10.98
CA GLN A 828 -8.56 -20.70 -12.13
C GLN A 828 -9.03 -19.29 -11.72
N PRO A 829 -8.13 -18.49 -11.11
CA PRO A 829 -8.48 -17.14 -10.64
C PRO A 829 -8.76 -16.14 -11.78
N THR A 830 -8.37 -16.43 -13.03
CA THR A 830 -8.39 -15.51 -14.17
C THR A 830 -9.71 -15.46 -14.96
N GLY A 831 -10.74 -16.23 -14.58
CA GLY A 831 -12.08 -16.10 -15.18
C GLY A 831 -12.79 -17.43 -15.46
N PRO A 832 -13.96 -17.38 -16.12
CA PRO A 832 -14.91 -18.48 -16.12
C PRO A 832 -14.39 -19.65 -16.95
N CYS A 833 -14.48 -20.84 -16.37
CA CYS A 833 -14.23 -22.11 -17.05
C CYS A 833 -15.49 -22.97 -17.03
N LYS A 834 -15.62 -23.82 -18.06
CA LYS A 834 -16.75 -24.76 -18.17
C LYS A 834 -16.61 -25.95 -17.23
N SER A 835 -15.40 -26.23 -16.75
CA SER A 835 -15.13 -27.35 -15.85
C SER A 835 -13.92 -27.04 -14.98
N LEU A 836 -13.88 -27.67 -13.80
CA LEU A 836 -12.71 -27.62 -12.93
C LEU A 836 -11.50 -28.24 -13.64
N SER A 837 -10.42 -27.46 -13.76
CA SER A 837 -9.14 -27.92 -14.32
C SER A 837 -8.45 -28.94 -13.43
N ASP A 838 -8.64 -28.80 -12.12
CA ASP A 838 -8.09 -29.68 -11.09
C ASP A 838 -9.18 -30.01 -10.04
N LYS A 839 -9.42 -31.32 -9.85
CA LYS A 839 -10.40 -31.89 -8.92
C LYS A 839 -9.76 -32.44 -7.64
N GLU A 840 -8.44 -32.32 -7.49
CA GLU A 840 -7.75 -32.69 -6.25
C GLU A 840 -8.10 -31.70 -5.14
N VAL A 841 -8.35 -32.24 -3.94
CA VAL A 841 -8.71 -31.46 -2.75
C VAL A 841 -7.53 -30.57 -2.35
N LYS A 842 -7.80 -29.29 -2.09
CA LYS A 842 -6.80 -28.30 -1.67
C LYS A 842 -6.71 -28.19 -0.15
N GLU A 843 -5.75 -27.39 0.33
CA GLU A 843 -5.61 -27.11 1.76
C GLU A 843 -6.89 -26.46 2.33
N TYR A 844 -7.21 -26.76 3.59
CA TYR A 844 -8.41 -26.26 4.26
C TYR A 844 -8.54 -24.74 4.20
N GLY A 845 -7.42 -24.00 4.26
CA GLY A 845 -7.39 -22.54 4.17
C GLY A 845 -8.04 -21.96 2.90
N ILE A 846 -8.09 -22.72 1.80
CA ILE A 846 -8.78 -22.32 0.57
C ILE A 846 -10.31 -22.36 0.74
N TYR A 847 -10.83 -23.35 1.46
CA TYR A 847 -12.27 -23.51 1.69
C TYR A 847 -12.75 -22.71 2.90
N LYS A 848 -11.89 -22.49 3.91
CA LYS A 848 -12.22 -21.88 5.20
C LYS A 848 -13.09 -20.61 5.06
N PRO A 849 -12.76 -19.59 4.25
CA PRO A 849 -13.58 -18.39 4.16
C PRO A 849 -15.02 -18.68 3.73
N TYR A 850 -15.20 -19.58 2.76
CA TYR A 850 -16.53 -19.93 2.25
C TYR A 850 -17.32 -20.82 3.23
N LEU A 851 -16.62 -21.65 4.00
CA LEU A 851 -17.21 -22.44 5.08
C LEU A 851 -17.64 -21.55 6.25
N VAL A 852 -16.80 -20.59 6.67
CA VAL A 852 -17.15 -19.59 7.68
C VAL A 852 -18.34 -18.74 7.21
N PHE A 853 -18.36 -18.36 5.92
CA PHE A 853 -19.51 -17.68 5.32
C PHE A 853 -20.79 -18.50 5.46
N PHE A 854 -20.75 -19.80 5.12
CA PHE A 854 -21.87 -20.72 5.33
C PHE A 854 -22.27 -20.80 6.81
N GLY A 855 -21.29 -20.91 7.71
CA GLY A 855 -21.52 -20.99 9.15
C GLY A 855 -22.18 -19.75 9.73
N LEU A 856 -21.85 -18.55 9.22
CA LEU A 856 -22.53 -17.31 9.58
C LEU A 856 -24.01 -17.32 9.14
N ILE A 857 -24.31 -17.80 7.92
CA ILE A 857 -25.69 -17.93 7.44
C ILE A 857 -26.48 -18.92 8.31
N ASP A 858 -25.92 -20.10 8.59
CA ASP A 858 -26.56 -21.10 9.45
C ASP A 858 -26.73 -20.59 10.89
N GLY A 859 -25.73 -19.88 11.40
CA GLY A 859 -25.77 -19.19 12.67
C GLY A 859 -26.86 -18.12 12.75
N ILE A 860 -27.14 -17.39 11.65
CA ILE A 860 -28.25 -16.44 11.56
C ILE A 860 -29.59 -17.17 11.74
N TYR A 861 -29.81 -18.30 11.06
CA TYR A 861 -31.02 -19.11 11.24
C TYR A 861 -31.16 -19.60 12.69
N ASN A 862 -30.07 -20.05 13.30
CA ASN A 862 -30.09 -20.61 14.66
C ASN A 862 -30.19 -19.57 15.78
N ASN A 863 -29.72 -18.33 15.55
CA ASN A 863 -29.69 -17.29 16.57
C ASN A 863 -30.76 -16.21 16.39
N PHE A 864 -30.93 -15.67 15.18
CA PHE A 864 -31.90 -14.60 14.91
C PHE A 864 -33.31 -15.15 14.69
N PHE A 865 -33.45 -16.29 14.01
CA PHE A 865 -34.74 -16.74 13.52
C PHE A 865 -35.44 -17.76 14.42
N LYS A 866 -34.79 -18.21 15.50
CA LYS A 866 -35.28 -19.27 16.40
C LYS A 866 -36.67 -19.02 16.97
N ALA A 867 -37.06 -17.76 17.16
CA ALA A 867 -38.37 -17.37 17.70
C ALA A 867 -39.41 -17.01 16.62
N VAL A 868 -39.05 -17.06 15.33
CA VAL A 868 -39.95 -16.72 14.23
C VAL A 868 -40.79 -17.95 13.87
N SER A 869 -42.08 -17.92 14.21
CA SER A 869 -43.03 -18.95 13.79
C SER A 869 -43.78 -18.47 12.55
N SER A 870 -43.55 -19.10 11.39
CA SER A 870 -44.19 -18.72 10.12
C SER A 870 -44.32 -19.91 9.18
N THR A 871 -45.31 -19.85 8.27
CA THR A 871 -45.40 -20.73 7.10
C THR A 871 -44.49 -20.20 5.99
N ASP A 872 -44.04 -21.07 5.09
CA ASP A 872 -43.10 -20.70 4.03
C ASP A 872 -43.55 -19.52 3.15
N GLU A 873 -44.85 -19.40 2.87
CA GLU A 873 -45.41 -18.32 2.03
C GLU A 873 -45.44 -16.96 2.72
N GLN A 874 -45.39 -16.92 4.05
CA GLN A 874 -45.46 -15.70 4.85
C GLN A 874 -44.11 -15.33 5.47
N TRP A 875 -43.05 -16.07 5.15
CA TRP A 875 -41.74 -15.91 5.75
C TRP A 875 -41.18 -14.48 5.63
N PRO A 876 -41.12 -13.84 4.44
CA PRO A 876 -40.54 -12.50 4.31
C PRO A 876 -41.28 -11.42 5.13
N THR A 877 -42.60 -11.53 5.24
CA THR A 877 -43.43 -10.60 6.01
C THR A 877 -43.25 -10.82 7.51
N ASN A 878 -43.36 -12.07 7.96
CA ASN A 878 -43.26 -12.39 9.39
C ASN A 878 -41.86 -12.16 9.94
N LEU A 879 -40.82 -12.37 9.13
CA LEU A 879 -39.45 -12.05 9.51
C LEU A 879 -39.23 -10.54 9.65
N ALA A 880 -39.76 -9.73 8.72
CA ALA A 880 -39.69 -8.27 8.81
C ALA A 880 -40.41 -7.78 10.09
N ASP A 881 -41.61 -8.28 10.36
CA ASP A 881 -42.34 -7.96 11.59
C ASP A 881 -41.55 -8.41 12.83
N TYR A 882 -40.99 -9.62 12.85
CA TYR A 882 -40.19 -10.08 13.97
C TYR A 882 -39.04 -9.13 14.27
N ILE A 883 -38.28 -8.71 13.25
CA ILE A 883 -37.15 -7.78 13.44
C ILE A 883 -37.62 -6.43 14.00
N ARG A 884 -38.76 -5.94 13.52
CA ARG A 884 -39.38 -4.69 13.97
C ARG A 884 -39.78 -4.70 15.44
N TYR A 885 -40.21 -5.84 15.99
CA TYR A 885 -40.74 -5.93 17.37
C TYR A 885 -39.73 -6.45 18.41
N ASN A 886 -38.53 -6.88 18.02
CA ASN A 886 -37.64 -7.65 18.90
C ASN A 886 -36.19 -7.13 18.92
N ASP A 887 -35.99 -5.82 18.94
CA ASP A 887 -34.66 -5.19 18.93
C ASP A 887 -33.74 -5.66 20.06
N GLU A 888 -34.23 -5.73 21.31
CA GLU A 888 -33.44 -6.23 22.45
C GLU A 888 -33.03 -7.71 22.29
N ALA A 889 -33.93 -8.54 21.77
CA ALA A 889 -33.64 -9.96 21.55
C ALA A 889 -32.62 -10.14 20.42
N LEU A 890 -32.69 -9.30 19.39
CA LEU A 890 -31.74 -9.29 18.28
C LEU A 890 -30.33 -8.87 18.71
N LEU A 891 -30.18 -7.87 19.57
CA LEU A 891 -28.87 -7.50 20.13
C LEU A 891 -28.20 -8.67 20.85
N LYS A 892 -28.95 -9.35 21.73
CA LYS A 892 -28.45 -10.55 22.43
C LYS A 892 -28.14 -11.70 21.47
N ALA A 893 -28.95 -11.85 20.42
CA ALA A 893 -28.70 -12.87 19.41
C ALA A 893 -27.44 -12.56 18.58
N SER A 894 -27.13 -11.29 18.33
CA SER A 894 -25.92 -10.88 17.61
C SER A 894 -24.67 -11.17 18.45
N GLU A 895 -24.72 -10.96 19.77
CA GLU A 895 -23.64 -11.35 20.68
C GLU A 895 -23.41 -12.86 20.67
N ARG A 896 -24.48 -13.68 20.69
CA ARG A 896 -24.35 -15.14 20.58
C ARG A 896 -23.75 -15.58 19.24
N LEU A 897 -24.19 -14.97 18.14
CA LEU A 897 -23.64 -15.26 16.81
C LEU A 897 -22.16 -14.85 16.72
N LEU A 898 -21.78 -13.72 17.33
CA LEU A 898 -20.39 -13.29 17.40
C LEU A 898 -19.52 -14.28 18.18
N ASN A 899 -19.98 -14.76 19.34
CA ASN A 899 -19.24 -15.72 20.14
C ASN A 899 -19.07 -17.05 19.38
N MET A 900 -20.14 -17.57 18.75
CA MET A 900 -20.04 -18.75 17.86
C MET A 900 -19.01 -18.52 16.73
N TYR A 901 -19.04 -17.35 16.10
CA TYR A 901 -18.08 -17.01 15.06
C TYR A 901 -16.62 -16.98 15.57
N MET A 902 -16.35 -16.29 16.69
CA MET A 902 -14.99 -16.11 17.21
C MET A 902 -14.43 -17.36 17.89
N ASP A 903 -15.26 -18.05 18.68
CA ASP A 903 -14.81 -19.13 19.57
C ASP A 903 -14.94 -20.52 18.94
N GLU A 904 -15.80 -20.69 17.92
CA GLU A 904 -16.07 -21.99 17.29
C GLU A 904 -15.72 -22.02 15.81
N LEU A 905 -16.19 -21.06 14.99
CA LEU A 905 -15.99 -21.09 13.53
C LEU A 905 -14.58 -20.71 13.07
N ILE A 906 -14.01 -19.62 13.60
CA ILE A 906 -12.67 -19.16 13.22
C ILE A 906 -11.55 -20.14 13.63
N PRO A 907 -11.60 -20.79 14.81
CA PRO A 907 -10.58 -21.75 15.22
C PRO A 907 -10.56 -23.07 14.44
N CYS A 908 -11.60 -23.39 13.66
CA CYS A 908 -11.63 -24.61 12.84
C CYS A 908 -10.41 -24.70 11.93
N THR A 909 -9.77 -25.88 11.92
CA THR A 909 -8.57 -26.17 11.12
C THR A 909 -8.80 -27.24 10.04
N SER A 910 -9.96 -27.92 10.08
CA SER A 910 -10.34 -28.95 9.12
C SER A 910 -11.83 -28.90 8.77
N PHE A 911 -12.20 -29.58 7.67
CA PHE A 911 -13.60 -29.70 7.25
C PHE A 911 -14.43 -30.56 8.22
N GLU A 912 -13.80 -31.54 8.87
CA GLU A 912 -14.46 -32.38 9.87
C GLU A 912 -14.83 -31.58 11.12
N GLU A 913 -13.89 -30.79 11.65
CA GLU A 913 -14.14 -29.87 12.78
C GLU A 913 -15.26 -28.88 12.43
N PHE A 914 -15.24 -28.33 11.22
CA PHE A 914 -16.32 -27.45 10.75
C PHE A 914 -17.68 -28.17 10.71
N CYS A 915 -17.73 -29.42 10.23
CA CYS A 915 -18.95 -30.22 10.24
C CYS A 915 -19.45 -30.54 11.66
N ASP A 916 -18.56 -30.70 12.63
CA ASP A 916 -18.93 -30.87 14.04
C ASP A 916 -19.56 -29.59 14.59
N VAL A 917 -18.88 -28.45 14.44
CA VAL A 917 -19.33 -27.13 14.94
C VAL A 917 -20.70 -26.74 14.37
N ILE A 918 -20.94 -26.95 13.07
CA ILE A 918 -22.24 -26.63 12.43
C ILE A 918 -23.28 -27.76 12.57
N GLY A 919 -22.94 -28.88 13.22
CA GLY A 919 -23.87 -29.99 13.46
C GLY A 919 -24.23 -30.80 12.21
N LEU A 920 -23.34 -30.82 11.20
CA LEU A 920 -23.52 -31.54 9.94
C LEU A 920 -23.06 -33.00 9.97
N LEU A 921 -22.39 -33.46 11.04
CA LEU A 921 -21.94 -34.86 11.16
C LEU A 921 -23.08 -35.90 11.07
N SER A 922 -24.29 -35.52 11.48
CA SER A 922 -25.49 -36.37 11.35
C SER A 922 -25.95 -36.56 9.90
N THR A 923 -25.61 -35.60 9.03
CA THR A 923 -26.11 -35.49 7.66
C THR A 923 -25.03 -35.85 6.64
N ILE A 924 -23.75 -35.60 6.96
CA ILE A 924 -22.58 -35.95 6.17
C ILE A 924 -21.90 -37.15 6.84
N SER A 925 -22.19 -38.36 6.36
CA SER A 925 -21.69 -39.61 6.95
C SER A 925 -20.16 -39.79 6.86
N SER A 926 -19.52 -39.14 5.89
CA SER A 926 -18.07 -39.23 5.63
C SER A 926 -17.47 -37.84 5.37
N PRO A 927 -17.21 -37.02 6.41
CA PRO A 927 -16.65 -35.68 6.24
C PRO A 927 -15.28 -35.69 5.54
N GLU A 928 -14.43 -36.68 5.82
CA GLU A 928 -13.08 -36.81 5.25
C GLU A 928 -13.07 -36.88 3.72
N THR A 929 -14.04 -37.57 3.11
CA THR A 929 -14.12 -37.72 1.64
C THR A 929 -15.09 -36.75 0.99
N TYR A 930 -15.88 -36.01 1.78
CA TYR A 930 -17.00 -35.22 1.27
C TYR A 930 -16.57 -34.18 0.23
N ILE A 931 -15.50 -33.43 0.48
CA ILE A 931 -15.00 -32.44 -0.49
C ILE A 931 -14.60 -33.15 -1.79
N SER A 932 -13.85 -34.25 -1.71
CA SER A 932 -13.46 -35.05 -2.89
C SER A 932 -14.67 -35.55 -3.67
N ASP A 933 -15.71 -36.00 -2.99
CA ASP A 933 -16.93 -36.52 -3.60
C ASP A 933 -17.76 -35.40 -4.25
N VAL A 934 -17.70 -34.17 -3.73
CA VAL A 934 -18.33 -32.99 -4.34
C VAL A 934 -17.59 -32.51 -5.58
N LEU A 935 -16.27 -32.67 -5.65
CA LEU A 935 -15.44 -32.23 -6.79
C LEU A 935 -15.48 -33.21 -7.98
N LYS A 936 -15.84 -34.48 -7.75
CA LYS A 936 -15.95 -35.52 -8.80
C LYS A 936 -17.20 -35.30 -9.66
#